data_AF-A0A626NEA8-F1
#
_entry.id   AF-A0A626NEA8-F1
#
_cell.length_a   1.000
_cell.length_b   1.000
_cell.length_c   1.000
_cell.angle_alpha   90.00
_cell.angle_beta   90.00
_cell.angle_gamma   90.00
#
_symmetry.space_group_name_H-M   'P 1'
#
loop_
_entity.id
_entity.type
_entity.pdbx_description
1 polymer ?
#
loop_
_entity_poly.entity_id
_entity_poly.type
_entity_poly.pdbx_seq_one_letter_code
_entity_poly.pdbx_strand_id
1 'polypeptide(L)'
;MMRSLWSGVSGLQAHQVAMDVEGNNISNVNTTGFKYSRADFGTMFSQTVKIATAPTDGRGGSNPLQIGLGVSVSSTTRIHSQGSVQTTDKNTDVAINGDGFFMVSDDGGLTNYLTRSGDFKLDAYGNFVNNAGFVVQGWNINWDTQSIDSSRTPQNIFIDPGMHIPAAQSTEVAIKANLNSGLNIGTASRPLYSLDSVHGFNQKTGETKDENDTGTTQFYTTSKNAVEVTEKGVDAGSLFNANGQGLNLRDGQGIWVSYADAKYSTNQLGFNAFDPNLHQNQTAAFWGNGNQKTRLDIVINGVVIQNDTIGSIDEAIAYINTFTAPTDARQGTGVRAVKNADGSGIDFVNDNADGTTDNMKNINLVVNANNTAGEAWTATWNAATNTFNQYTQIQQNNASLWTATGGQAGTQNNLTGGRSAQIITAHKYIYSSSPQTLPPMYNPDGGFNYIPGTNAQPPAWNGTDAATIGSQNYYNAVMNGSLLNTNIRTFHTTEDLRELLQRDARYGVDYDGSGKFAAADVNENVKVVVNSSGAFSLTNVNKTSNSPTLTAPGGQGPLNFGPHNMNFNITAYTDERGTVSTNDAFTKIFKGLDGSFPAGNQVKQSELLKLSAFSAGLEIYDSLGSKHTLEVQFVKQSTTQDGGNEWQMIIRVPEPAEINTTGEGPNNIIVGTARFNNDGSLSNYNPRTINFSPNNGAAPNQQIKLSFGTSGSNDGLVSSNSASTLTGQATDGYTSGNLKPDAIRVDDKGNILGEFTNGKTFAVAKMAMASVANNSGLEEIGGNLFKVTANSGAIVVGEAGTGGRGEMKTSALEMSNVDLSRSLTELIIIQRGYQANSKTISTSDQMLQTLIQLKQ
;
A
#
# COMPACT_ATOMS: atom_id res chain seq x y z
N MET A 1 -33.61 -17.67 -96.01
CA MET A 1 -34.70 -16.69 -95.78
C MET A 1 -35.50 -17.03 -94.53
N MET A 2 -36.23 -18.15 -94.43
CA MET A 2 -36.88 -18.50 -93.15
C MET A 2 -35.91 -18.73 -91.98
N ARG A 3 -34.71 -19.27 -92.23
CA ARG A 3 -33.70 -19.49 -91.18
C ARG A 3 -33.11 -18.19 -90.57
N SER A 4 -32.97 -17.13 -91.37
CA SER A 4 -32.50 -15.82 -90.87
C SER A 4 -33.57 -15.12 -90.02
N LEU A 5 -34.85 -15.35 -90.33
CA LEU A 5 -35.97 -14.88 -89.51
C LEU A 5 -35.92 -15.53 -88.11
N TRP A 6 -35.77 -16.86 -88.02
CA TRP A 6 -35.66 -17.57 -86.73
C TRP A 6 -34.42 -17.16 -85.92
N SER A 7 -33.27 -16.99 -86.57
CA SER A 7 -32.06 -16.47 -85.90
C SER A 7 -32.21 -15.01 -85.44
N GLY A 8 -33.00 -14.19 -86.16
CA GLY A 8 -33.30 -12.82 -85.76
C GLY A 8 -34.28 -12.75 -84.58
N VAL A 9 -35.32 -13.60 -84.58
CA VAL A 9 -36.29 -13.71 -83.47
C VAL A 9 -35.62 -14.21 -82.19
N SER A 10 -34.74 -15.21 -82.28
CA SER A 10 -34.03 -15.73 -81.10
C SER A 10 -33.10 -14.68 -80.48
N GLY A 11 -32.40 -13.89 -81.31
CA GLY A 11 -31.62 -12.74 -80.83
C GLY A 11 -32.46 -11.62 -80.22
N LEU A 12 -33.67 -11.37 -80.73
CA LEU A 12 -34.58 -10.37 -80.19
C LEU A 12 -35.12 -10.80 -78.81
N GLN A 13 -35.50 -12.06 -78.65
CA GLN A 13 -35.92 -12.63 -77.37
C GLN A 13 -34.78 -12.66 -76.34
N ALA A 14 -33.56 -13.02 -76.76
CA ALA A 14 -32.39 -13.00 -75.87
C ALA A 14 -32.08 -11.60 -75.34
N HIS A 15 -32.15 -10.57 -76.20
CA HIS A 15 -32.01 -9.19 -75.76
C HIS A 15 -33.16 -8.71 -74.87
N GLN A 16 -34.40 -9.19 -75.06
CA GLN A 16 -35.50 -8.89 -74.14
C GLN A 16 -35.20 -9.38 -72.73
N VAL A 17 -34.78 -10.63 -72.57
CA VAL A 17 -34.42 -11.19 -71.26
C VAL A 17 -33.26 -10.41 -70.62
N ALA A 18 -32.26 -10.00 -71.41
CA ALA A 18 -31.19 -9.15 -70.90
C ALA A 18 -31.69 -7.75 -70.48
N MET A 19 -32.64 -7.15 -71.20
CA MET A 19 -33.28 -5.90 -70.77
C MET A 19 -34.02 -6.07 -69.44
N ASP A 20 -34.72 -7.19 -69.24
CA ASP A 20 -35.49 -7.44 -68.03
C ASP A 20 -34.56 -7.56 -66.80
N VAL A 21 -33.44 -8.27 -66.95
CA VAL A 21 -32.41 -8.39 -65.89
C VAL A 21 -31.80 -7.02 -65.57
N GLU A 22 -31.45 -6.24 -66.59
CA GLU A 22 -30.83 -4.93 -66.39
C GLU A 22 -31.82 -3.90 -65.83
N GLY A 23 -33.08 -3.95 -66.25
CA GLY A 23 -34.17 -3.17 -65.68
C GLY A 23 -34.36 -3.46 -64.18
N ASN A 24 -34.24 -4.72 -63.77
CA ASN A 24 -34.31 -5.10 -62.36
C ASN A 24 -33.11 -4.58 -61.54
N ASN A 25 -31.89 -4.62 -62.12
CA ASN A 25 -30.70 -4.07 -61.49
C ASN A 25 -30.85 -2.57 -61.18
N ILE A 26 -31.29 -1.80 -62.18
CA ILE A 26 -31.49 -0.35 -62.04
C ILE A 26 -32.61 -0.04 -61.04
N SER A 27 -33.69 -0.82 -61.06
CA SER A 27 -34.84 -0.61 -60.17
C SER A 27 -34.48 -0.78 -58.68
N ASN A 28 -33.47 -1.61 -58.37
CA ASN A 28 -33.05 -1.93 -57.00
C ASN A 28 -31.70 -1.32 -56.61
N VAL A 29 -31.27 -0.24 -57.29
CA VAL A 29 -29.96 0.40 -57.04
C VAL A 29 -29.79 0.92 -55.60
N ASN A 30 -30.88 1.33 -54.94
CA ASN A 30 -30.84 1.84 -53.56
C ASN A 30 -31.24 0.79 -52.51
N THR A 31 -31.57 -0.44 -52.93
CA THR A 31 -31.97 -1.51 -52.02
C THR A 31 -30.74 -2.05 -51.30
N THR A 32 -30.79 -2.10 -49.96
CA THR A 32 -29.70 -2.59 -49.12
C THR A 32 -29.42 -4.07 -49.39
N GLY A 33 -28.14 -4.43 -49.46
CA GLY A 33 -27.69 -5.81 -49.68
C GLY A 33 -28.04 -6.39 -51.06
N PHE A 34 -28.58 -5.62 -52.00
CA PHE A 34 -28.92 -6.11 -53.34
C PHE A 34 -27.66 -6.48 -54.13
N LYS A 35 -27.74 -7.58 -54.89
CA LYS A 35 -26.66 -8.10 -55.73
C LYS A 35 -27.12 -8.17 -57.18
N TYR A 36 -26.49 -7.39 -58.04
CA TYR A 36 -26.87 -7.34 -59.45
C TYR A 36 -26.65 -8.68 -60.16
N SER A 37 -27.47 -8.94 -61.17
CA SER A 37 -27.35 -10.12 -62.02
C SER A 37 -27.06 -9.71 -63.46
N ARG A 38 -26.45 -10.59 -64.26
CA ARG A 38 -26.27 -10.38 -65.70
C ARG A 38 -26.77 -11.58 -66.48
N ALA A 39 -27.28 -11.33 -67.69
CA ALA A 39 -27.63 -12.38 -68.63
C ALA A 39 -26.40 -12.77 -69.47
N ASP A 40 -26.09 -14.07 -69.50
CA ASP A 40 -25.03 -14.62 -70.36
C ASP A 40 -25.67 -15.26 -71.61
N PHE A 41 -25.04 -15.07 -72.76
CA PHE A 41 -25.52 -15.57 -74.05
C PHE A 41 -24.73 -16.79 -74.52
N GLY A 42 -25.40 -17.74 -75.16
CA GLY A 42 -24.81 -18.90 -75.82
C GLY A 42 -25.32 -19.05 -77.26
N THR A 43 -24.43 -19.41 -78.18
CA THR A 43 -24.83 -19.72 -79.56
C THR A 43 -25.66 -21.00 -79.59
N MET A 44 -26.73 -21.02 -80.40
CA MET A 44 -27.45 -22.26 -80.68
C MET A 44 -26.62 -23.21 -81.54
N PHE A 45 -26.94 -24.51 -81.51
CA PHE A 45 -26.22 -25.52 -82.29
C PHE A 45 -26.23 -25.19 -83.79
N SER A 46 -25.05 -25.21 -84.42
CA SER A 46 -24.89 -24.86 -85.84
C SER A 46 -25.24 -26.04 -86.75
N GLN A 47 -25.93 -25.79 -87.86
CA GLN A 47 -26.19 -26.81 -88.86
C GLN A 47 -24.98 -26.99 -89.78
N THR A 48 -24.41 -28.20 -89.82
CA THR A 48 -23.31 -28.53 -90.74
C THR A 48 -23.88 -28.97 -92.09
N VAL A 49 -23.62 -28.17 -93.13
CA VAL A 49 -24.09 -28.40 -94.51
C VAL A 49 -23.06 -29.19 -95.33
N LYS A 50 -21.77 -28.99 -95.06
CA LYS A 50 -20.68 -29.80 -95.61
C LYS A 50 -19.64 -30.08 -94.54
N ILE A 51 -19.15 -31.31 -94.50
CA ILE A 51 -18.07 -31.74 -93.61
C ILE A 51 -16.75 -31.22 -94.18
N ALA A 52 -15.79 -30.93 -93.31
CA ALA A 52 -14.43 -30.59 -93.73
C ALA A 52 -13.80 -31.75 -94.50
N THR A 53 -13.04 -31.47 -95.55
CA THR A 53 -12.32 -32.50 -96.32
C THR A 53 -10.83 -32.22 -96.38
N ALA A 54 -10.04 -33.28 -96.26
CA ALA A 54 -8.59 -33.22 -96.43
C ALA A 54 -8.21 -32.96 -97.91
N PRO A 55 -7.02 -32.38 -98.19
CA PRO A 55 -6.55 -32.19 -99.57
C PRO A 55 -6.40 -33.52 -100.32
N THR A 56 -6.69 -33.52 -101.62
CA THR A 56 -6.53 -34.67 -102.54
C THR A 56 -5.79 -34.25 -103.82
N ASP A 57 -5.39 -35.21 -104.67
CA ASP A 57 -4.56 -34.95 -105.86
C ASP A 57 -5.16 -33.90 -106.79
N GLY A 58 -4.59 -32.68 -106.74
CA GLY A 58 -4.96 -31.53 -107.55
C GLY A 58 -5.95 -30.52 -106.92
N ARG A 59 -6.43 -30.72 -105.69
CA ARG A 59 -7.24 -29.72 -104.95
C ARG A 59 -6.94 -29.67 -103.44
N GLY A 60 -6.86 -28.45 -102.90
CA GLY A 60 -6.65 -28.20 -101.47
C GLY A 60 -7.82 -28.67 -100.59
N GLY A 61 -7.56 -28.85 -99.29
CA GLY A 61 -8.60 -29.18 -98.31
C GLY A 61 -9.66 -28.08 -98.21
N SER A 62 -10.89 -28.46 -97.86
CA SER A 62 -12.02 -27.52 -97.75
C SER A 62 -12.56 -27.47 -96.33
N ASN A 63 -12.80 -26.27 -95.82
CA ASN A 63 -13.38 -26.01 -94.51
C ASN A 63 -14.81 -26.56 -94.40
N PRO A 64 -15.28 -26.91 -93.18
CA PRO A 64 -16.66 -27.31 -92.99
C PRO A 64 -17.58 -26.11 -93.24
N LEU A 65 -18.65 -26.32 -93.99
CA LEU A 65 -19.65 -25.29 -94.23
C LEU A 65 -20.71 -25.40 -93.14
N GLN A 66 -20.66 -24.50 -92.16
CA GLN A 66 -21.61 -24.45 -91.05
C GLN A 66 -22.42 -23.15 -91.07
N ILE A 67 -23.70 -23.26 -90.70
CA ILE A 67 -24.61 -22.13 -90.57
C ILE A 67 -25.12 -22.10 -89.13
N GLY A 68 -24.84 -21.01 -88.41
CA GLY A 68 -25.37 -20.78 -87.07
C GLY A 68 -26.89 -20.55 -87.11
N LEU A 69 -27.60 -21.05 -86.09
CA LEU A 69 -29.06 -20.97 -85.99
C LEU A 69 -29.58 -19.90 -85.02
N GLY A 70 -28.67 -19.05 -84.51
CA GLY A 70 -29.00 -17.92 -83.63
C GLY A 70 -28.37 -18.03 -82.25
N VAL A 71 -28.97 -17.34 -81.29
CA VAL A 71 -28.48 -17.18 -79.91
C VAL A 71 -29.61 -17.41 -78.91
N SER A 72 -29.28 -17.91 -77.73
CA SER A 72 -30.18 -18.02 -76.58
C SER A 72 -29.49 -17.55 -75.31
N VAL A 73 -30.26 -17.25 -74.26
CA VAL A 73 -29.69 -16.99 -72.92
C VAL A 73 -29.27 -18.31 -72.31
N SER A 74 -28.00 -18.43 -71.90
CA SER A 74 -27.47 -19.65 -71.27
C SER A 74 -27.77 -19.69 -69.78
N SER A 75 -27.64 -18.55 -69.10
CA SER A 75 -27.78 -18.43 -67.65
C SER A 75 -27.91 -16.97 -67.24
N THR A 76 -28.47 -16.74 -66.05
CA THR A 76 -28.33 -15.47 -65.33
C THR A 76 -27.44 -15.67 -64.13
N THR A 77 -26.33 -14.95 -64.05
CA THR A 77 -25.37 -15.07 -62.93
C THR A 77 -25.47 -13.87 -62.01
N ARG A 78 -25.62 -14.11 -60.71
CA ARG A 78 -25.55 -13.08 -59.67
C ARG A 78 -24.11 -12.79 -59.29
N ILE A 79 -23.76 -11.51 -59.15
CA ILE A 79 -22.40 -11.10 -58.78
C ILE A 79 -22.38 -10.65 -57.32
N HIS A 80 -21.63 -11.35 -56.49
CA HIS A 80 -21.54 -11.13 -55.03
C HIS A 80 -20.38 -10.19 -54.62
N SER A 81 -19.98 -9.25 -55.48
CA SER A 81 -19.03 -8.21 -55.06
C SER A 81 -19.61 -7.39 -53.90
N GLN A 82 -18.76 -6.94 -52.98
CA GLN A 82 -19.14 -6.13 -51.84
C GLN A 82 -19.73 -4.78 -52.30
N GLY A 83 -20.85 -4.37 -51.71
CA GLY A 83 -21.43 -3.04 -51.93
C GLY A 83 -20.74 -1.95 -51.09
N SER A 84 -21.03 -0.68 -51.37
CA SER A 84 -20.56 0.42 -50.53
C SER A 84 -21.27 0.38 -49.17
N VAL A 85 -20.53 0.58 -48.07
CA VAL A 85 -21.12 0.63 -46.73
C VAL A 85 -21.40 2.08 -46.34
N GLN A 86 -22.63 2.37 -45.89
CA GLN A 86 -23.03 3.68 -45.39
C GLN A 86 -23.35 3.59 -43.90
N THR A 87 -22.89 4.58 -43.12
CA THR A 87 -23.18 4.66 -41.68
C THR A 87 -24.62 5.15 -41.45
N THR A 88 -25.27 4.63 -40.42
CA THR A 88 -26.62 5.02 -39.98
C THR A 88 -26.58 5.47 -38.52
N ASP A 89 -27.62 6.16 -38.06
CA ASP A 89 -27.75 6.58 -36.66
C ASP A 89 -28.32 5.46 -35.75
N LYS A 90 -28.61 4.27 -36.30
CA LYS A 90 -29.26 3.17 -35.60
C LYS A 90 -28.25 2.08 -35.25
N ASN A 91 -28.02 1.91 -33.95
CA ASN A 91 -27.01 1.01 -33.39
C ASN A 91 -27.23 -0.48 -33.70
N THR A 92 -28.45 -0.88 -34.07
CA THR A 92 -28.81 -2.26 -34.41
C THR A 92 -28.70 -2.56 -35.89
N ASP A 93 -28.41 -1.55 -36.72
CA ASP A 93 -28.12 -1.76 -38.14
C ASP A 93 -26.69 -2.26 -38.30
N VAL A 94 -26.53 -3.37 -39.01
CA VAL A 94 -25.23 -4.02 -39.19
C VAL A 94 -24.98 -4.37 -40.65
N ALA A 95 -23.74 -4.23 -41.09
CA ALA A 95 -23.27 -4.64 -42.40
C ALA A 95 -22.19 -5.71 -42.26
N ILE A 96 -22.21 -6.74 -43.11
CA ILE A 96 -21.12 -7.72 -43.17
C ILE A 96 -20.01 -7.14 -44.05
N ASN A 97 -18.80 -7.02 -43.51
CA ASN A 97 -17.61 -6.63 -44.26
C ASN A 97 -16.80 -7.87 -44.64
N GLY A 98 -17.09 -8.42 -45.82
CA GLY A 98 -16.46 -9.64 -46.32
C GLY A 98 -17.48 -10.67 -46.80
N ASP A 99 -17.12 -11.96 -46.72
CA ASP A 99 -18.00 -13.05 -47.13
C ASP A 99 -18.89 -13.55 -45.99
N GLY A 100 -20.05 -14.12 -46.34
CA GLY A 100 -21.06 -14.61 -45.40
C GLY A 100 -22.40 -13.88 -45.51
N PHE A 101 -23.38 -14.36 -44.76
CA PHE A 101 -24.77 -13.89 -44.75
C PHE A 101 -25.34 -13.95 -43.33
N PHE A 102 -26.32 -13.10 -43.05
CA PHE A 102 -27.18 -13.24 -41.88
C PHE A 102 -28.18 -14.36 -42.11
N MET A 103 -28.50 -15.10 -41.05
CA MET A 103 -29.54 -16.12 -41.07
C MET A 103 -30.82 -15.58 -40.44
N VAL A 104 -31.95 -15.76 -41.12
CA VAL A 104 -33.27 -15.41 -40.60
C VAL A 104 -34.23 -16.57 -40.83
N SER A 105 -35.22 -16.73 -39.95
CA SER A 105 -36.25 -17.77 -40.09
C SER A 105 -37.62 -17.24 -39.66
N ASP A 106 -38.67 -17.91 -40.13
CA ASP A 106 -40.08 -17.64 -39.74
C ASP A 106 -40.60 -18.68 -38.74
N ASP A 107 -39.93 -19.84 -38.64
CA ASP A 107 -40.43 -21.03 -37.95
C ASP A 107 -39.48 -21.54 -36.86
N GLY A 108 -38.67 -20.66 -36.28
CA GLY A 108 -37.76 -21.02 -35.17
C GLY A 108 -36.50 -21.77 -35.61
N GLY A 109 -36.09 -21.61 -36.87
CA GLY A 109 -34.81 -22.11 -37.40
C GLY A 109 -34.91 -23.40 -38.22
N LEU A 110 -36.13 -23.93 -38.46
CA LEU A 110 -36.34 -25.09 -39.33
C LEU A 110 -36.13 -24.73 -40.80
N THR A 111 -36.61 -23.56 -41.22
CA THR A 111 -36.36 -23.00 -42.55
C THR A 111 -35.53 -21.72 -42.44
N ASN A 112 -34.25 -21.85 -42.77
CA ASN A 112 -33.30 -20.74 -42.74
C ASN A 112 -33.20 -20.06 -44.11
N TYR A 113 -33.42 -18.76 -44.12
CA TYR A 113 -33.15 -17.86 -45.24
C TYR A 113 -31.88 -17.06 -44.96
N LEU A 114 -31.15 -16.73 -46.02
CA LEU A 114 -29.90 -15.98 -45.94
C LEU A 114 -30.14 -14.56 -46.45
N THR A 115 -29.55 -13.55 -45.81
CA THR A 115 -29.65 -12.17 -46.29
C THR A 115 -28.36 -11.39 -46.07
N ARG A 116 -28.14 -10.37 -46.91
CA ARG A 116 -27.10 -9.34 -46.73
C ARG A 116 -27.64 -8.05 -46.12
N SER A 117 -28.97 -7.89 -46.07
CA SER A 117 -29.57 -6.72 -45.42
C SER A 117 -29.54 -6.91 -43.91
N GLY A 118 -28.98 -5.95 -43.18
CA GLY A 118 -28.87 -5.99 -41.71
C GLY A 118 -29.62 -4.86 -41.03
N ASP A 119 -30.78 -4.49 -41.58
CA ASP A 119 -31.73 -3.51 -41.06
C ASP A 119 -32.57 -4.09 -39.90
N PHE A 120 -31.90 -4.52 -38.83
CA PHE A 120 -32.53 -5.24 -37.71
C PHE A 120 -33.08 -4.33 -36.62
N LYS A 121 -34.17 -4.73 -35.98
CA LYS A 121 -34.82 -4.01 -34.87
C LYS A 121 -35.45 -4.99 -33.89
N LEU A 122 -35.69 -4.55 -32.66
CA LEU A 122 -36.50 -5.31 -31.72
C LEU A 122 -37.99 -5.03 -31.95
N ASP A 123 -38.78 -6.09 -31.92
CA ASP A 123 -40.24 -5.98 -31.85
C ASP A 123 -40.72 -5.76 -30.40
N ALA A 124 -42.02 -5.56 -30.22
CA ALA A 124 -42.60 -5.36 -28.88
C ALA A 124 -42.56 -6.61 -27.99
N TYR A 125 -42.33 -7.79 -28.57
CA TYR A 125 -42.25 -9.06 -27.86
C TYR A 125 -40.82 -9.44 -27.48
N GLY A 126 -39.81 -8.75 -28.03
CA GLY A 126 -38.40 -9.00 -27.79
C GLY A 126 -37.68 -9.80 -28.87
N ASN A 127 -38.34 -10.15 -29.99
CA ASN A 127 -37.67 -10.82 -31.09
C ASN A 127 -36.81 -9.82 -31.86
N PHE A 128 -35.59 -10.22 -32.22
CA PHE A 128 -34.72 -9.42 -33.08
C PHE A 128 -35.03 -9.72 -34.55
N VAL A 129 -35.74 -8.80 -35.19
CA VAL A 129 -36.36 -9.02 -36.51
C VAL A 129 -35.80 -8.11 -37.58
N ASN A 130 -35.87 -8.55 -38.83
CA ASN A 130 -35.69 -7.69 -40.00
C ASN A 130 -37.01 -6.96 -40.36
N ASN A 131 -36.98 -6.09 -41.38
CA ASN A 131 -38.17 -5.35 -41.81
C ASN A 131 -39.31 -6.22 -42.35
N ALA A 132 -39.03 -7.45 -42.79
CA ALA A 132 -40.02 -8.39 -43.30
C ALA A 132 -40.66 -9.26 -42.18
N GLY A 133 -40.21 -9.11 -40.93
CA GLY A 133 -40.74 -9.84 -39.77
C GLY A 133 -40.06 -11.18 -39.48
N PHE A 134 -39.03 -11.55 -40.25
CA PHE A 134 -38.24 -12.76 -39.96
C PHE A 134 -37.30 -12.52 -38.78
N VAL A 135 -37.19 -13.51 -37.90
CA VAL A 135 -36.35 -13.44 -36.71
C VAL A 135 -34.92 -13.87 -37.06
N VAL A 136 -33.95 -13.05 -36.66
CA VAL A 136 -32.53 -13.33 -36.85
C VAL A 136 -32.12 -14.51 -35.98
N GLN A 137 -31.33 -15.42 -36.54
CA GLN A 137 -30.83 -16.60 -35.84
C GLN A 137 -29.50 -16.30 -35.15
N GLY A 138 -29.33 -16.86 -33.96
CA GLY A 138 -28.15 -16.67 -33.13
C GLY A 138 -28.23 -17.48 -31.84
N TRP A 139 -27.50 -17.03 -30.83
CA TRP A 139 -27.45 -17.65 -29.52
C TRP A 139 -27.82 -16.62 -28.45
N ASN A 140 -28.69 -16.99 -27.53
CA ASN A 140 -29.06 -16.13 -26.40
C ASN A 140 -28.13 -16.41 -25.21
N ILE A 141 -27.97 -15.43 -24.32
CA ILE A 141 -27.25 -15.60 -23.06
C ILE A 141 -27.95 -16.61 -22.16
N ASN A 142 -27.16 -17.45 -21.47
CA ASN A 142 -27.64 -18.20 -20.33
C ASN A 142 -27.38 -17.40 -19.04
N TRP A 143 -28.44 -16.93 -18.37
CA TRP A 143 -28.34 -16.09 -17.17
C TRP A 143 -27.70 -16.77 -15.96
N ASP A 144 -27.72 -18.11 -15.88
CA ASP A 144 -27.08 -18.85 -14.78
C ASP A 144 -25.55 -18.77 -14.86
N THR A 145 -24.99 -18.69 -16.08
CA THR A 145 -23.54 -18.64 -16.34
C THR A 145 -23.07 -17.30 -16.89
N GLN A 146 -24.00 -16.41 -17.21
CA GLN A 146 -23.78 -15.13 -17.88
C GLN A 146 -22.92 -15.23 -19.14
N SER A 147 -23.04 -16.36 -19.85
CA SER A 147 -22.22 -16.68 -21.02
C SER A 147 -23.10 -17.09 -22.21
N ILE A 148 -22.54 -16.93 -23.41
CA ILE A 148 -23.18 -17.35 -24.66
C ILE A 148 -22.44 -18.57 -25.19
N ASP A 149 -23.17 -19.67 -25.38
CA ASP A 149 -22.63 -20.91 -25.95
C ASP A 149 -22.90 -20.97 -27.46
N SER A 150 -21.90 -20.56 -28.24
CA SER A 150 -21.95 -20.55 -29.71
C SER A 150 -21.68 -21.91 -30.36
N SER A 151 -21.37 -22.95 -29.57
CA SER A 151 -21.15 -24.31 -30.10
C SER A 151 -22.46 -25.03 -30.45
N ARG A 152 -23.58 -24.54 -29.92
CA ARG A 152 -24.91 -25.12 -30.12
C ARG A 152 -25.50 -24.68 -31.47
N THR A 153 -26.59 -25.31 -31.88
CA THR A 153 -27.35 -24.86 -33.05
C THR A 153 -27.98 -23.49 -32.78
N PRO A 154 -27.94 -22.54 -33.75
CA PRO A 154 -28.62 -21.25 -33.60
C PRO A 154 -30.13 -21.41 -33.38
N GLN A 155 -30.70 -20.46 -32.65
CA GLN A 155 -32.13 -20.30 -32.39
C GLN A 155 -32.55 -18.85 -32.65
N ASN A 156 -33.84 -18.55 -32.51
CA ASN A 156 -34.34 -17.18 -32.56
C ASN A 156 -33.69 -16.30 -31.48
N ILE A 157 -33.14 -15.16 -31.91
CA ILE A 157 -32.65 -14.14 -30.98
C ILE A 157 -33.84 -13.51 -30.28
N PHE A 158 -33.85 -13.63 -28.95
CA PHE A 158 -34.91 -13.13 -28.08
C PHE A 158 -34.29 -12.32 -26.94
N ILE A 159 -34.65 -11.04 -26.91
CA ILE A 159 -34.21 -10.05 -25.93
C ILE A 159 -35.47 -9.38 -25.36
N ASP A 160 -35.93 -9.86 -24.21
CA ASP A 160 -37.11 -9.31 -23.55
C ASP A 160 -36.90 -7.82 -23.23
N PRO A 161 -37.74 -6.88 -23.73
CA PRO A 161 -37.62 -5.46 -23.41
C PRO A 161 -37.83 -5.18 -21.90
N GLY A 162 -38.55 -6.04 -21.20
CA GLY A 162 -38.77 -6.01 -19.75
C GLY A 162 -37.77 -6.83 -18.95
N MET A 163 -36.66 -7.25 -19.56
CA MET A 163 -35.68 -8.12 -18.94
C MET A 163 -35.17 -7.54 -17.62
N HIS A 164 -35.39 -8.32 -16.56
CA HIS A 164 -34.95 -8.03 -15.20
C HIS A 164 -33.79 -8.95 -14.84
N ILE A 165 -32.68 -8.37 -14.39
CA ILE A 165 -31.57 -9.13 -13.82
C ILE A 165 -31.63 -9.05 -12.30
N PRO A 166 -31.59 -10.20 -11.60
CA PRO A 166 -31.53 -10.20 -10.14
C PRO A 166 -30.23 -9.56 -9.67
N ALA A 167 -30.21 -9.11 -8.42
CA ALA A 167 -28.98 -8.68 -7.79
C ALA A 167 -27.97 -9.84 -7.75
N ALA A 168 -26.69 -9.52 -7.93
CA ALA A 168 -25.60 -10.45 -7.72
C ALA A 168 -24.82 -10.01 -6.49
N GLN A 169 -24.67 -10.92 -5.53
CA GLN A 169 -23.80 -10.72 -4.38
C GLN A 169 -22.34 -10.62 -4.83
N SER A 170 -21.56 -9.74 -4.22
CA SER A 170 -20.12 -9.65 -4.49
C SER A 170 -19.40 -10.91 -4.01
N THR A 171 -18.66 -11.58 -4.88
CA THR A 171 -17.75 -12.68 -4.48
C THR A 171 -16.30 -12.24 -4.47
N GLU A 172 -15.98 -11.12 -5.13
CA GLU A 172 -14.64 -10.57 -5.20
C GLU A 172 -14.67 -9.03 -5.13
N VAL A 173 -13.69 -8.46 -4.43
CA VAL A 173 -13.43 -7.02 -4.42
C VAL A 173 -11.96 -6.76 -4.71
N ALA A 174 -11.70 -5.88 -5.67
CA ALA A 174 -10.36 -5.50 -6.09
C ALA A 174 -10.09 -4.03 -5.78
N ILE A 175 -8.86 -3.74 -5.37
CA ILE A 175 -8.36 -2.38 -5.12
C ILE A 175 -7.08 -2.16 -5.90
N LYS A 176 -6.92 -0.96 -6.44
CA LYS A 176 -5.63 -0.44 -6.91
C LYS A 176 -5.33 0.85 -6.18
N ALA A 177 -4.28 0.85 -5.37
CA ALA A 177 -3.89 2.01 -4.58
C ALA A 177 -2.38 2.06 -4.39
N ASN A 178 -1.87 3.27 -4.23
CA ASN A 178 -0.50 3.51 -3.80
C ASN A 178 -0.47 3.78 -2.28
N LEU A 179 0.50 3.20 -1.58
CA LEU A 179 0.78 3.45 -0.17
C LEU A 179 2.17 4.10 -0.02
N ASN A 180 2.20 5.30 0.53
CA ASN A 180 3.41 6.09 0.67
C ASN A 180 4.39 5.48 1.69
N SER A 181 5.51 4.96 1.19
CA SER A 181 6.64 4.45 1.99
C SER A 181 7.74 5.49 2.23
N GLY A 182 7.60 6.68 1.66
CA GLY A 182 8.56 7.77 1.74
C GLY A 182 8.59 8.50 3.08
N LEU A 183 9.40 9.56 3.14
CA LEU A 183 9.62 10.37 4.34
C LEU A 183 8.70 11.60 4.44
N ASN A 184 7.77 11.79 3.51
CA ASN A 184 6.80 12.89 3.58
C ASN A 184 5.41 12.38 3.25
N ILE A 185 4.54 12.34 4.27
CA ILE A 185 3.18 11.81 4.18
C ILE A 185 2.11 12.93 4.17
N GLY A 186 2.53 14.19 4.34
CA GLY A 186 1.59 15.30 4.51
C GLY A 186 0.63 15.05 5.66
N THR A 187 -0.68 15.11 5.39
CA THR A 187 -1.73 14.85 6.39
C THR A 187 -2.21 13.40 6.43
N ALA A 188 -1.73 12.52 5.54
CA ALA A 188 -2.13 11.11 5.47
C ALA A 188 -1.47 10.30 6.60
N SER A 189 -1.92 10.56 7.83
CA SER A 189 -1.30 10.07 9.05
C SER A 189 -2.33 9.72 10.12
N ARG A 190 -1.89 8.95 11.12
CA ARG A 190 -2.62 8.72 12.36
C ARG A 190 -1.74 8.98 13.58
N PRO A 191 -2.31 9.25 14.77
CA PRO A 191 -1.58 9.18 16.03
C PRO A 191 -0.88 7.83 16.23
N LEU A 192 0.30 7.86 16.87
CA LEU A 192 0.92 6.68 17.45
C LEU A 192 -0.08 5.97 18.40
N TYR A 193 0.00 4.64 18.49
CA TYR A 193 -0.86 3.87 19.38
C TYR A 193 -0.60 4.23 20.84
N SER A 194 -1.65 4.22 21.67
CA SER A 194 -1.48 4.39 23.09
C SER A 194 -0.79 3.16 23.71
N LEU A 195 0.04 3.44 24.69
CA LEU A 195 0.74 2.46 25.52
C LEU A 195 0.53 2.84 26.97
N ASP A 196 0.21 1.88 27.81
CA ASP A 196 0.11 2.11 29.25
C ASP A 196 1.49 2.18 29.93
N SER A 197 1.54 2.12 31.26
CA SER A 197 2.79 2.27 32.02
C SER A 197 3.48 0.94 32.36
N VAL A 198 2.92 -0.21 31.99
CA VAL A 198 3.39 -1.54 32.40
C VAL A 198 3.68 -2.36 31.15
N HIS A 199 4.93 -2.79 30.99
CA HIS A 199 5.33 -3.64 29.88
C HIS A 199 4.70 -5.05 29.96
N GLY A 200 4.17 -5.53 28.84
CA GLY A 200 3.59 -6.86 28.66
C GLY A 200 2.23 -7.06 29.33
N PHE A 201 1.52 -5.99 29.68
CA PHE A 201 0.27 -6.08 30.46
C PHE A 201 -0.68 -4.93 30.17
N ASN A 202 -1.88 -5.26 29.67
CA ASN A 202 -2.91 -4.26 29.46
C ASN A 202 -3.69 -4.00 30.76
N GLN A 203 -3.48 -2.82 31.36
CA GLN A 203 -4.14 -2.41 32.60
C GLN A 203 -5.66 -2.32 32.51
N LYS A 204 -6.24 -2.18 31.32
CA LYS A 204 -7.69 -2.07 31.13
C LYS A 204 -8.39 -3.41 31.09
N THR A 205 -7.77 -4.42 30.47
CA THR A 205 -8.34 -5.77 30.38
C THR A 205 -7.88 -6.65 31.55
N GLY A 206 -6.73 -6.33 32.15
CA GLY A 206 -6.08 -7.17 33.16
C GLY A 206 -5.39 -8.40 32.57
N GLU A 207 -5.13 -8.41 31.26
CA GLU A 207 -4.52 -9.53 30.54
C GLU A 207 -3.04 -9.26 30.25
N THR A 208 -2.21 -10.30 30.38
CA THR A 208 -0.80 -10.28 29.97
C THR A 208 -0.71 -10.52 28.47
N LYS A 209 -0.32 -9.51 27.70
CA LYS A 209 -0.02 -9.60 26.27
C LYS A 209 1.17 -8.70 25.95
N ASP A 210 2.07 -9.20 25.13
CA ASP A 210 3.24 -8.43 24.66
C ASP A 210 2.81 -7.39 23.63
N GLU A 211 3.07 -6.11 23.89
CA GLU A 211 2.72 -5.00 22.99
C GLU A 211 3.54 -5.01 21.69
N ASN A 212 4.70 -5.66 21.69
CA ASN A 212 5.57 -5.80 20.52
C ASN A 212 5.14 -6.96 19.60
N ASP A 213 4.18 -7.79 20.02
CA ASP A 213 3.67 -8.86 19.18
C ASP A 213 2.82 -8.29 18.02
N THR A 214 3.33 -8.46 16.81
CA THR A 214 2.62 -8.06 15.60
C THR A 214 1.36 -8.88 15.32
N GLY A 215 1.27 -10.12 15.83
CA GLY A 215 0.18 -11.05 15.62
C GLY A 215 -1.05 -10.79 16.49
N THR A 216 -0.87 -10.15 17.65
CA THR A 216 -1.97 -9.74 18.51
C THR A 216 -2.27 -8.25 18.34
N THR A 217 -3.55 -7.89 18.37
CA THR A 217 -3.99 -6.49 18.28
C THR A 217 -5.17 -6.30 19.20
N GLN A 218 -5.04 -5.37 20.13
CA GLN A 218 -6.06 -5.10 21.15
C GLN A 218 -6.85 -3.85 20.80
N PHE A 219 -8.12 -3.84 21.19
CA PHE A 219 -9.05 -2.77 20.92
C PHE A 219 -9.63 -2.20 22.21
N TYR A 220 -9.95 -0.90 22.18
CA TYR A 220 -10.70 -0.25 23.23
C TYR A 220 -11.71 0.73 22.65
N THR A 221 -12.80 0.96 23.40
CA THR A 221 -13.77 1.99 23.06
C THR A 221 -13.30 3.34 23.59
N THR A 222 -13.14 4.29 22.68
CA THR A 222 -12.75 5.67 22.99
C THR A 222 -13.92 6.44 23.65
N SER A 223 -13.63 7.62 24.21
CA SER A 223 -14.66 8.51 24.77
C SER A 223 -15.69 9.00 23.74
N LYS A 224 -15.41 8.84 22.43
CA LYS A 224 -16.31 9.17 21.32
C LYS A 224 -17.06 7.96 20.77
N ASN A 225 -17.07 6.83 21.50
CA ASN A 225 -17.69 5.58 21.09
C ASN A 225 -17.11 4.99 19.78
N ALA A 226 -15.86 5.32 19.44
CA ALA A 226 -15.13 4.69 18.35
C ALA A 226 -14.21 3.59 18.90
N VAL A 227 -14.12 2.45 18.21
CA VAL A 227 -13.24 1.33 18.58
C VAL A 227 -11.87 1.51 17.93
N GLU A 228 -10.84 1.73 18.73
CA GLU A 228 -9.47 2.01 18.27
C GLU A 228 -8.47 0.98 18.79
N VAL A 229 -7.34 0.88 18.10
CA VAL A 229 -6.21 0.02 18.52
C VAL A 229 -5.43 0.67 19.66
N THR A 230 -5.04 -0.12 20.66
CA THR A 230 -4.19 0.26 21.80
C THR A 230 -3.17 -0.84 22.09
N GLU A 231 -2.21 -0.56 22.98
CA GLU A 231 -1.19 -1.50 23.46
C GLU A 231 -0.43 -2.14 22.29
N LYS A 232 0.10 -1.29 21.39
CA LYS A 232 0.88 -1.74 20.25
C LYS A 232 2.18 -0.96 20.10
N GLY A 233 3.30 -1.65 20.28
CA GLY A 233 4.64 -1.16 19.99
C GLY A 233 4.85 -1.01 18.49
N VAL A 234 5.46 0.11 18.07
CA VAL A 234 5.79 0.38 16.67
C VAL A 234 7.29 0.54 16.54
N ASP A 235 7.87 0.04 15.45
CA ASP A 235 9.27 0.29 15.11
C ASP A 235 9.53 1.79 15.04
N ALA A 236 10.47 2.27 15.88
CA ALA A 236 10.80 3.68 15.98
C ALA A 236 11.36 4.27 14.67
N GLY A 237 11.86 3.42 13.76
CA GLY A 237 12.27 3.81 12.41
C GLY A 237 11.13 4.25 11.50
N SER A 238 9.88 3.88 11.83
CA SER A 238 8.68 4.20 11.04
C SER A 238 7.90 5.41 11.55
N LEU A 239 8.48 6.18 12.47
CA LEU A 239 7.86 7.34 13.09
C LEU A 239 7.93 8.61 12.22
N PHE A 240 6.88 9.41 12.31
CA PHE A 240 6.74 10.72 11.69
C PHE A 240 6.44 11.78 12.76
N ASN A 241 6.86 13.02 12.51
CA ASN A 241 6.47 14.15 13.34
C ASN A 241 5.07 14.67 12.97
N ALA A 242 4.61 15.69 13.70
CA ALA A 242 3.30 16.33 13.46
C ALA A 242 3.11 16.91 12.05
N ASN A 243 4.19 17.26 11.34
CA ASN A 243 4.14 17.79 9.97
C ASN A 243 4.13 16.69 8.91
N GLY A 244 4.13 15.41 9.30
CA GLY A 244 4.19 14.28 8.38
C GLY A 244 5.58 14.08 7.76
N GLN A 245 6.64 14.61 8.39
CA GLN A 245 8.02 14.34 8.01
C GLN A 245 8.57 13.17 8.83
N GLY A 246 9.14 12.18 8.15
CA GLY A 246 9.73 11.00 8.76
C GLY A 246 10.94 11.38 9.61
N LEU A 247 11.05 10.79 10.80
CA LEU A 247 12.18 11.03 11.70
C LEU A 247 13.48 10.40 11.16
N ASN A 248 13.35 9.43 10.25
CA ASN A 248 14.46 8.78 9.55
C ASN A 248 15.54 8.28 10.53
N LEU A 249 15.11 7.66 11.63
CA LEU A 249 15.99 7.08 12.64
C LEU A 249 16.73 5.88 12.04
N ARG A 250 18.05 5.82 12.23
CA ARG A 250 18.93 4.77 11.70
C ARG A 250 19.70 4.09 12.83
N ASP A 251 20.19 2.89 12.55
CA ASP A 251 20.97 2.10 13.51
C ASP A 251 22.12 2.88 14.12
N GLY A 252 22.26 2.75 15.45
CA GLY A 252 23.28 3.44 16.23
C GLY A 252 22.93 4.88 16.59
N GLN A 253 21.93 5.50 15.95
CA GLN A 253 21.45 6.82 16.36
C GLN A 253 20.65 6.73 17.66
N GLY A 254 20.59 7.83 18.39
CA GLY A 254 19.93 7.84 19.69
C GLY A 254 19.91 9.20 20.35
N ILE A 255 19.55 9.19 21.63
CA ILE A 255 19.46 10.38 22.47
C ILE A 255 20.12 10.14 23.83
N TRP A 256 20.63 11.21 24.41
CA TRP A 256 20.91 11.31 25.83
C TRP A 256 19.69 11.87 26.53
N VAL A 257 19.32 11.26 27.65
CA VAL A 257 18.28 11.77 28.55
C VAL A 257 18.88 11.90 29.94
N SER A 258 18.98 13.14 30.41
CA SER A 258 19.27 13.47 31.80
C SER A 258 17.97 13.63 32.57
N TYR A 259 17.88 13.02 33.73
CA TYR A 259 16.70 13.09 34.62
C TYR A 259 16.89 14.10 35.75
N ALA A 260 18.14 14.40 36.10
CA ALA A 260 18.55 15.40 37.07
C ALA A 260 19.94 15.92 36.70
N ASP A 261 20.32 17.09 37.22
CA ASP A 261 21.69 17.57 37.10
C ASP A 261 22.60 16.69 37.96
N ALA A 262 23.73 16.25 37.43
CA ALA A 262 24.73 15.53 38.22
C ALA A 262 25.43 16.52 39.17
N LYS A 263 25.45 16.21 40.47
CA LYS A 263 26.04 17.06 41.50
C LYS A 263 26.95 16.25 42.39
N TYR A 264 28.12 16.80 42.72
CA TYR A 264 29.05 16.19 43.65
C TYR A 264 29.77 17.25 44.49
N SER A 265 29.62 17.18 45.81
CA SER A 265 30.37 18.02 46.74
C SER A 265 31.57 17.26 47.28
N THR A 266 32.76 17.85 47.14
CA THR A 266 34.00 17.33 47.76
C THR A 266 34.03 17.60 49.26
N ASN A 267 34.92 16.91 49.99
CA ASN A 267 35.10 17.09 51.44
C ASN A 267 33.81 16.86 52.24
N GLN A 268 33.10 15.78 51.93
CA GLN A 268 31.85 15.41 52.63
C GLN A 268 32.04 15.15 54.13
N LEU A 269 33.29 14.97 54.58
CA LEU A 269 33.65 14.89 56.00
C LEU A 269 33.55 16.23 56.75
N GLY A 270 33.38 17.35 56.04
CA GLY A 270 33.29 18.67 56.63
C GLY A 270 34.60 19.13 57.28
N PHE A 271 35.75 18.74 56.73
CA PHE A 271 37.04 19.14 57.27
C PHE A 271 37.27 20.64 57.04
N ASN A 272 37.62 21.38 58.09
CA ASN A 272 37.69 22.84 58.03
C ASN A 272 38.65 23.33 56.95
N ALA A 273 38.29 24.42 56.28
CA ALA A 273 39.18 25.17 55.39
C ALA A 273 40.32 25.83 56.20
N PHE A 274 41.48 26.00 55.57
CA PHE A 274 42.57 26.80 56.14
C PHE A 274 42.16 28.28 56.25
N ASP A 275 42.25 28.85 57.44
CA ASP A 275 41.95 30.27 57.68
C ASP A 275 43.26 31.04 57.91
N PRO A 276 43.69 31.91 56.98
CA PRO A 276 44.92 32.68 57.15
C PRO A 276 44.87 33.67 58.33
N ASN A 277 43.69 34.05 58.82
CA ASN A 277 43.54 35.00 59.93
C ASN A 277 43.60 34.32 61.31
N LEU A 278 43.50 32.99 61.36
CA LEU A 278 43.54 32.23 62.59
C LEU A 278 45.00 31.93 62.99
N HIS A 279 45.61 32.82 63.76
CA HIS A 279 47.05 32.84 64.10
C HIS A 279 47.49 31.73 65.10
N GLN A 280 47.31 30.47 64.72
CA GLN A 280 47.75 29.28 65.45
C GLN A 280 48.06 28.15 64.46
N ASN A 281 48.63 27.04 64.94
CA ASN A 281 48.80 25.85 64.10
C ASN A 281 47.43 25.31 63.67
N GLN A 282 47.31 24.97 62.39
CA GLN A 282 46.06 24.48 61.81
C GLN A 282 46.31 23.19 61.05
N THR A 283 45.41 22.23 61.20
CA THR A 283 45.30 21.11 60.26
C THR A 283 43.97 21.26 59.55
N ALA A 284 44.02 21.48 58.24
CA ALA A 284 42.87 21.94 57.47
C ALA A 284 42.97 21.47 56.00
N ALA A 285 41.86 21.57 55.28
CA ALA A 285 41.84 21.45 53.83
C ALA A 285 42.58 22.67 53.24
N PHE A 286 43.68 22.42 52.52
CA PHE A 286 44.59 23.47 52.10
C PHE A 286 44.72 23.53 50.58
N TRP A 287 44.46 24.72 50.03
CA TRP A 287 44.43 25.00 48.60
C TRP A 287 45.59 25.91 48.13
N GLY A 288 46.56 26.16 49.01
CA GLY A 288 47.61 27.17 48.81
C GLY A 288 47.25 28.51 49.44
N ASN A 289 48.25 29.39 49.59
CA ASN A 289 48.07 30.75 50.11
C ASN A 289 48.98 31.79 49.42
N GLY A 290 49.28 31.58 48.13
CA GLY A 290 50.23 32.38 47.35
C GLY A 290 51.71 32.08 47.65
N ASN A 291 52.10 32.00 48.92
CA ASN A 291 53.46 31.68 49.36
C ASN A 291 53.76 30.18 49.26
N GLN A 292 52.81 29.34 49.67
CA GLN A 292 52.84 27.90 49.44
C GLN A 292 51.87 27.56 48.32
N LYS A 293 52.39 26.90 47.28
CA LYS A 293 51.61 26.39 46.15
C LYS A 293 51.26 24.91 46.37
N THR A 294 50.16 24.50 45.76
CA THR A 294 49.69 23.11 45.75
C THR A 294 49.58 22.61 44.31
N ARG A 295 49.72 21.30 44.16
CA ARG A 295 49.50 20.57 42.90
C ARG A 295 48.07 20.06 42.84
N LEU A 296 47.34 20.49 41.81
CA LEU A 296 46.08 19.88 41.37
C LEU A 296 46.40 18.78 40.36
N ASP A 297 45.93 17.56 40.62
CA ASP A 297 46.10 16.41 39.73
C ASP A 297 44.86 15.51 39.77
N ILE A 298 43.95 15.74 38.83
CA ILE A 298 42.66 15.04 38.76
C ILE A 298 42.33 14.64 37.32
N VAL A 299 41.39 13.71 37.18
CA VAL A 299 40.77 13.34 35.91
C VAL A 299 39.27 13.51 36.05
N ILE A 300 38.65 14.30 35.16
CA ILE A 300 37.20 14.47 35.11
C ILE A 300 36.73 14.01 33.74
N ASN A 301 35.81 13.05 33.70
CA ASN A 301 35.23 12.50 32.47
C ASN A 301 36.28 12.10 31.42
N GLY A 302 37.40 11.51 31.89
CA GLY A 302 38.53 11.10 31.05
C GLY A 302 39.54 12.19 30.72
N VAL A 303 39.25 13.47 31.01
CA VAL A 303 40.13 14.61 30.76
C VAL A 303 41.04 14.86 31.96
N VAL A 304 42.35 14.81 31.73
CA VAL A 304 43.38 15.06 32.76
C VAL A 304 43.51 16.58 33.01
N ILE A 305 43.43 16.98 34.27
CA ILE A 305 43.58 18.37 34.73
C ILE A 305 44.74 18.43 35.72
N GLN A 306 45.84 19.04 35.30
CA GLN A 306 47.07 19.15 36.09
C GLN A 306 47.56 20.60 36.16
N ASN A 307 47.93 21.04 37.35
CA ASN A 307 48.57 22.34 37.60
C ASN A 307 49.35 22.33 38.93
N ASP A 308 50.65 22.62 38.89
CA ASP A 308 51.53 22.62 40.06
C ASP A 308 51.58 23.95 40.84
N THR A 309 50.86 24.97 40.37
CA THR A 309 51.01 26.37 40.82
C THR A 309 49.78 26.95 41.52
N ILE A 310 48.85 26.10 41.97
CA ILE A 310 47.60 26.52 42.61
C ILE A 310 47.91 27.18 43.97
N GLY A 311 47.58 28.46 44.08
CA GLY A 311 47.78 29.28 45.29
C GLY A 311 46.50 29.63 46.04
N SER A 312 45.33 29.27 45.52
CA SER A 312 44.04 29.39 46.21
C SER A 312 43.01 28.46 45.59
N ILE A 313 41.90 28.23 46.30
CA ILE A 313 40.77 27.46 45.78
C ILE A 313 40.12 28.12 44.55
N ASP A 314 40.09 29.45 44.50
CA ASP A 314 39.53 30.19 43.35
C ASP A 314 40.37 29.99 42.08
N GLU A 315 41.70 29.94 42.22
CA GLU A 315 42.60 29.60 41.11
C GLU A 315 42.36 28.17 40.60
N ALA A 316 42.15 27.20 41.50
CA ALA A 316 41.81 25.83 41.12
C ALA A 316 40.47 25.76 40.38
N ILE A 317 39.43 26.41 40.90
CA ILE A 317 38.10 26.45 40.29
C ILE A 317 38.15 27.11 38.91
N ALA A 318 38.80 28.27 38.80
CA ALA A 318 38.94 28.95 37.52
C ALA A 318 39.67 28.07 36.50
N TYR A 319 40.74 27.39 36.92
CA TYR A 319 41.49 26.48 36.05
C TYR A 319 40.66 25.28 35.63
N ILE A 320 39.95 24.61 36.55
CA ILE A 320 39.05 23.49 36.24
C ILE A 320 37.97 23.92 35.24
N ASN A 321 37.35 25.10 35.45
CA ASN A 321 36.31 25.61 34.57
C ASN A 321 36.80 25.93 33.15
N THR A 322 38.11 26.04 32.91
CA THR A 322 38.64 26.11 31.53
C THR A 322 38.45 24.81 30.75
N PHE A 323 38.16 23.68 31.42
CA PHE A 323 37.96 22.35 30.83
C PHE A 323 36.47 22.00 30.62
N THR A 324 35.53 22.83 31.08
CA THR A 324 34.09 22.59 30.91
C THR A 324 33.73 22.47 29.43
N ALA A 325 34.12 23.45 28.61
CA ALA A 325 33.88 23.45 27.18
C ALA A 325 35.05 22.78 26.40
N PRO A 326 34.76 22.10 25.29
CA PRO A 326 35.81 21.61 24.39
C PRO A 326 36.53 22.76 23.68
N THR A 327 37.76 22.50 23.24
CA THR A 327 38.58 23.38 22.38
C THR A 327 39.09 22.59 21.19
N ASP A 328 39.65 23.27 20.18
CA ASP A 328 40.20 22.62 18.98
C ASP A 328 41.26 21.54 19.28
N ALA A 329 41.97 21.66 20.41
CA ALA A 329 43.06 20.76 20.79
C ALA A 329 42.71 19.80 21.95
N ARG A 330 41.53 19.92 22.57
CA ARG A 330 41.20 19.20 23.81
C ARG A 330 39.70 18.99 23.95
N GLN A 331 39.31 17.78 24.36
CA GLN A 331 37.95 17.46 24.77
C GLN A 331 37.50 18.31 25.98
N GLY A 332 36.19 18.58 26.05
CA GLY A 332 35.56 19.22 27.22
C GLY A 332 35.06 18.16 28.20
N THR A 333 34.61 18.61 29.38
CA THR A 333 34.02 17.72 30.40
C THR A 333 32.53 17.95 30.61
N GLY A 334 31.98 19.11 30.22
CA GLY A 334 30.63 19.54 30.59
C GLY A 334 30.47 19.89 32.09
N VAL A 335 31.47 19.59 32.93
CA VAL A 335 31.40 19.78 34.37
C VAL A 335 31.84 21.19 34.74
N ARG A 336 31.05 21.85 35.59
CA ARG A 336 31.33 23.16 36.18
C ARG A 336 31.71 22.98 37.65
N ALA A 337 32.78 23.64 38.07
CA ALA A 337 33.24 23.69 39.45
C ALA A 337 32.80 25.02 40.09
N VAL A 338 32.26 24.94 41.30
CA VAL A 338 31.87 26.09 42.12
C VAL A 338 32.45 25.91 43.52
N LYS A 339 32.78 26.99 44.20
CA LYS A 339 33.25 26.93 45.59
C LYS A 339 32.08 26.54 46.50
N ASN A 340 32.31 25.60 47.41
CA ASN A 340 31.32 25.29 48.44
C ASN A 340 31.16 26.44 49.45
N ALA A 341 30.08 26.44 50.23
CA ALA A 341 29.70 27.57 51.07
C ALA A 341 30.72 27.91 52.18
N ASP A 342 31.46 26.93 52.69
CA ASP A 342 32.49 27.08 53.73
C ASP A 342 33.91 27.29 53.18
N GLY A 343 34.08 27.24 51.85
CA GLY A 343 35.36 27.39 51.16
C GLY A 343 36.35 26.25 51.40
N SER A 344 35.90 25.13 51.97
CA SER A 344 36.74 23.96 52.25
C SER A 344 36.97 23.10 51.00
N GLY A 345 36.12 23.22 49.99
CA GLY A 345 36.08 22.35 48.82
C GLY A 345 35.31 22.91 47.63
N ILE A 346 35.11 22.03 46.66
CA ILE A 346 34.45 22.28 45.38
C ILE A 346 33.12 21.51 45.31
N ASP A 347 32.09 22.20 44.82
CA ASP A 347 30.83 21.63 44.32
C ASP A 347 30.91 21.51 42.81
N PHE A 348 30.93 20.29 42.31
CA PHE A 348 30.84 19.96 40.89
C PHE A 348 29.39 19.84 40.47
N VAL A 349 29.04 20.46 39.34
CA VAL A 349 27.71 20.42 38.75
C VAL A 349 27.84 20.19 37.25
N ASN A 350 27.11 19.22 36.72
CA ASN A 350 26.91 19.01 35.29
C ASN A 350 25.41 18.94 35.01
N ASP A 351 24.88 19.89 34.24
CA ASP A 351 23.47 19.89 33.82
C ASP A 351 23.19 18.88 32.70
N ASN A 352 24.23 18.28 32.13
CA ASN A 352 24.21 17.32 31.03
C ASN A 352 23.57 17.88 29.74
N ALA A 353 23.36 19.19 29.64
CA ALA A 353 22.71 19.84 28.50
C ALA A 353 23.67 20.07 27.33
N ASP A 354 24.98 20.07 27.59
CA ASP A 354 26.00 20.36 26.59
C ASP A 354 26.62 19.09 25.98
N GLY A 355 27.00 19.17 24.70
CA GLY A 355 27.67 18.09 23.98
C GLY A 355 26.79 16.85 23.70
N THR A 356 27.36 15.90 22.97
CA THR A 356 26.65 14.69 22.47
C THR A 356 27.38 13.38 22.76
N THR A 357 28.57 13.45 23.35
CA THR A 357 29.48 12.34 23.64
C THR A 357 29.54 12.01 25.15
N ASP A 358 30.06 10.83 25.49
CA ASP A 358 30.13 10.33 26.87
C ASP A 358 30.88 11.30 27.82
N ASN A 359 31.98 11.91 27.37
CA ASN A 359 32.80 12.82 28.19
C ASN A 359 32.10 14.12 28.61
N MET A 360 30.98 14.49 27.97
CA MET A 360 30.22 15.69 28.29
C MET A 360 29.05 15.42 29.26
N LYS A 361 28.80 14.15 29.58
CA LYS A 361 27.67 13.71 30.41
C LYS A 361 28.16 13.18 31.75
N ASN A 362 27.30 13.31 32.76
CA ASN A 362 27.53 12.83 34.11
C ASN A 362 28.79 13.45 34.76
N ILE A 363 29.12 12.99 35.96
CA ILE A 363 30.39 13.33 36.63
C ILE A 363 31.13 12.03 36.94
N ASN A 364 32.33 11.87 36.39
CA ASN A 364 33.26 10.82 36.77
C ASN A 364 34.59 11.48 37.15
N LEU A 365 34.81 11.61 38.46
CA LEU A 365 35.99 12.24 39.05
C LEU A 365 36.94 11.17 39.58
N VAL A 366 38.22 11.28 39.22
CA VAL A 366 39.32 10.53 39.81
C VAL A 366 40.38 11.50 40.32
N VAL A 367 40.75 11.40 41.58
CA VAL A 367 41.80 12.21 42.20
C VAL A 367 43.11 11.41 42.19
N ASN A 368 44.09 11.84 41.42
CA ASN A 368 45.36 11.12 41.30
C ASN A 368 46.16 11.18 42.62
N ALA A 369 47.01 10.20 42.86
CA ALA A 369 47.76 10.07 44.12
C ALA A 369 48.68 11.27 44.42
N ASN A 370 49.14 11.97 43.37
CA ASN A 370 49.99 13.15 43.50
C ASN A 370 49.23 14.45 43.77
N ASN A 371 47.89 14.39 43.87
CA ASN A 371 47.10 15.56 44.22
C ASN A 371 47.46 16.03 45.63
N THR A 372 47.62 17.34 45.76
CA THR A 372 47.89 18.00 47.04
C THR A 372 46.98 19.21 47.29
N ALA A 373 46.34 19.74 46.23
CA ALA A 373 45.35 20.81 46.31
C ALA A 373 44.07 20.30 46.97
N GLY A 374 43.61 20.99 48.03
CA GLY A 374 42.41 20.62 48.77
C GLY A 374 42.55 19.34 49.59
N GLU A 375 43.76 18.83 49.78
CA GLU A 375 44.03 17.71 50.68
C GLU A 375 44.26 18.22 52.12
N ALA A 376 44.41 17.30 53.08
CA ALA A 376 44.73 17.65 54.46
C ALA A 376 46.20 18.08 54.61
N TRP A 377 46.42 19.27 55.15
CA TRP A 377 47.75 19.79 55.48
C TRP A 377 47.80 20.32 56.90
N THR A 378 48.99 20.27 57.50
CA THR A 378 49.30 21.02 58.73
C THR A 378 50.12 22.25 58.38
N ALA A 379 49.57 23.42 58.70
CA ALA A 379 50.22 24.73 58.58
C ALA A 379 50.64 25.20 59.99
N THR A 380 51.94 25.51 60.16
CA THR A 380 52.49 25.94 61.44
C THR A 380 52.63 27.46 61.48
N TRP A 381 52.07 28.07 62.52
CA TRP A 381 52.12 29.51 62.74
C TRP A 381 53.41 29.91 63.46
N ASN A 382 54.13 30.89 62.91
CA ASN A 382 55.28 31.48 63.57
C ASN A 382 54.93 32.85 64.15
N ALA A 383 54.81 32.90 65.48
CA ALA A 383 54.49 34.14 66.20
C ALA A 383 55.58 35.22 66.08
N ALA A 384 56.83 34.87 65.78
CA ALA A 384 57.92 35.84 65.66
C ALA A 384 57.90 36.58 64.32
N THR A 385 57.47 35.94 63.25
CA THR A 385 57.40 36.54 61.91
C THR A 385 55.98 36.93 61.51
N ASN A 386 54.98 36.59 62.33
CA ASN A 386 53.55 36.81 62.06
C ASN A 386 53.10 36.19 60.73
N THR A 387 53.62 34.99 60.43
CA THR A 387 53.39 34.27 59.16
C THR A 387 53.30 32.77 59.39
N PHE A 388 52.59 32.07 58.51
CA PHE A 388 52.74 30.62 58.33
C PHE A 388 54.00 30.32 57.51
N ASN A 389 54.92 29.52 58.04
CA ASN A 389 56.24 29.29 57.44
C ASN A 389 56.59 27.81 57.19
N GLN A 390 55.80 26.87 57.71
CA GLN A 390 55.95 25.43 57.44
C GLN A 390 54.59 24.83 57.06
N TYR A 391 54.59 24.06 55.98
CA TYR A 391 53.43 23.41 55.41
C TYR A 391 53.77 21.95 55.15
N THR A 392 53.10 21.03 55.83
CA THR A 392 53.33 19.59 55.70
C THR A 392 52.03 18.92 55.30
N GLN A 393 52.02 18.26 54.14
CA GLN A 393 50.87 17.48 53.70
C GLN A 393 50.74 16.21 54.57
N ILE A 394 49.52 15.89 54.98
CA ILE A 394 49.19 14.62 55.64
C ILE A 394 48.89 13.60 54.55
N GLN A 395 49.79 12.62 54.41
CA GLN A 395 49.68 11.62 53.34
C GLN A 395 48.49 10.67 53.57
N GLN A 396 47.71 10.45 52.51
CA GLN A 396 46.56 9.55 52.47
C GLN A 396 46.71 8.62 51.26
N ASN A 397 47.24 7.43 51.48
CA ASN A 397 47.64 6.53 50.40
C ASN A 397 46.43 5.91 49.66
N ASN A 398 45.33 5.64 50.37
CA ASN A 398 44.20 4.86 49.83
C ASN A 398 42.94 5.69 49.57
N ALA A 399 42.92 6.96 49.95
CA ALA A 399 41.79 7.86 49.76
C ALA A 399 42.22 9.31 49.61
N SER A 400 41.38 10.15 49.02
CA SER A 400 41.56 11.60 48.96
C SER A 400 40.55 12.28 49.88
N LEU A 401 40.89 13.43 50.45
CA LEU A 401 39.93 14.24 51.22
C LEU A 401 38.71 14.63 50.37
N TRP A 402 38.89 14.75 49.06
CA TRP A 402 37.81 15.12 48.15
C TRP A 402 36.71 14.07 48.12
N THR A 403 37.09 12.79 48.16
CA THR A 403 36.18 11.65 47.94
C THR A 403 35.99 10.75 49.16
N ALA A 404 36.58 11.12 50.30
CA ALA A 404 36.49 10.31 51.50
C ALA A 404 35.05 10.26 52.04
N THR A 405 34.58 9.05 52.34
CA THR A 405 33.27 8.79 52.95
C THR A 405 33.38 8.52 54.45
N GLY A 406 34.60 8.43 54.98
CA GLY A 406 34.86 8.21 56.40
C GLY A 406 36.33 8.42 56.78
N GLY A 407 36.62 8.23 58.07
CA GLY A 407 37.96 8.42 58.64
C GLY A 407 38.22 9.84 59.16
N GLN A 408 39.44 10.07 59.63
CA GLN A 408 39.88 11.34 60.22
C GLN A 408 40.95 12.00 59.34
N ALA A 409 40.59 13.08 58.64
CA ALA A 409 41.45 13.77 57.67
C ALA A 409 42.80 14.28 58.26
N GLY A 410 42.82 14.61 59.55
CA GLY A 410 44.01 15.06 60.27
C GLY A 410 44.99 13.95 60.71
N THR A 411 44.72 12.69 60.36
CA THR A 411 45.54 11.53 60.73
C THR A 411 46.03 10.81 59.49
N GLN A 412 47.34 10.54 59.43
CA GLN A 412 47.97 9.88 58.29
C GLN A 412 47.31 8.53 57.98
N ASN A 413 47.00 8.27 56.70
CA ASN A 413 46.41 7.02 56.20
C ASN A 413 45.11 6.57 56.91
N ASN A 414 44.30 7.51 57.38
CA ASN A 414 43.07 7.20 58.11
C ASN A 414 41.79 7.41 57.29
N LEU A 415 41.87 8.10 56.14
CA LEU A 415 40.71 8.29 55.28
C LEU A 415 40.24 6.98 54.62
N THR A 416 38.92 6.83 54.49
CA THR A 416 38.25 5.71 53.80
C THR A 416 37.32 6.23 52.70
N GLY A 417 36.99 5.42 51.70
CA GLY A 417 36.09 5.80 50.60
C GLY A 417 36.74 5.89 49.22
N GLY A 418 38.07 5.75 49.13
CA GLY A 418 38.79 5.69 47.85
C GLY A 418 39.11 7.07 47.27
N ARG A 419 39.46 7.10 45.97
CA ARG A 419 39.93 8.31 45.25
C ARG A 419 39.08 8.68 44.04
N SER A 420 37.89 8.12 43.91
CA SER A 420 37.01 8.36 42.77
C SER A 420 35.56 8.49 43.20
N ALA A 421 34.81 9.32 42.49
CA ALA A 421 33.37 9.48 42.66
C ALA A 421 32.71 9.55 41.27
N GLN A 422 31.65 8.76 41.08
CA GLN A 422 30.92 8.71 39.81
C GLN A 422 29.43 8.96 40.07
N ILE A 423 28.91 10.06 39.54
CA ILE A 423 27.51 10.47 39.67
C ILE A 423 26.86 10.27 38.31
N ILE A 424 25.84 9.41 38.25
CA ILE A 424 25.13 9.08 37.02
C ILE A 424 23.70 9.59 37.14
N THR A 425 23.33 10.54 36.29
CA THR A 425 21.97 11.09 36.20
C THR A 425 21.44 11.13 34.77
N ALA A 426 22.29 10.81 33.79
CA ALA A 426 21.97 10.75 32.38
C ALA A 426 22.36 9.40 31.76
N HIS A 427 21.47 8.88 30.90
CA HIS A 427 21.66 7.64 30.15
C HIS A 427 21.50 7.85 28.65
N LYS A 428 22.07 6.93 27.87
CA LYS A 428 22.04 6.93 26.40
C LYS A 428 21.14 5.82 25.89
N TYR A 429 20.19 6.20 25.02
CA TYR A 429 19.20 5.32 24.40
C TYR A 429 19.49 5.25 22.90
N ILE A 430 19.79 4.05 22.41
CA ILE A 430 20.28 3.83 21.04
C ILE A 430 19.30 2.92 20.30
N TYR A 431 18.93 3.34 19.10
CA TYR A 431 18.05 2.59 18.23
C TYR A 431 18.79 1.45 17.52
N SER A 432 18.10 0.32 17.39
CA SER A 432 18.49 -0.82 16.57
C SER A 432 17.30 -1.29 15.73
N SER A 433 17.52 -1.50 14.44
CA SER A 433 16.58 -2.10 13.50
C SER A 433 16.33 -3.58 13.77
N SER A 434 17.23 -4.23 14.51
CA SER A 434 17.05 -5.60 14.97
C SER A 434 16.10 -5.64 16.17
N PRO A 435 15.09 -6.54 16.18
CA PRO A 435 14.17 -6.67 17.31
C PRO A 435 14.90 -6.77 18.64
N GLN A 436 14.44 -6.01 19.64
CA GLN A 436 14.95 -6.07 21.00
C GLN A 436 13.91 -6.78 21.88
N THR A 437 14.40 -7.57 22.84
CA THR A 437 13.57 -8.15 23.88
C THR A 437 14.05 -7.61 25.21
N LEU A 438 13.19 -6.84 25.88
CA LEU A 438 13.51 -6.32 27.20
C LEU A 438 13.43 -7.43 28.25
N PRO A 439 14.41 -7.53 29.16
CA PRO A 439 14.26 -8.40 30.32
C PRO A 439 13.01 -8.00 31.12
N PRO A 440 12.13 -8.95 31.50
CA PRO A 440 10.95 -8.61 32.31
C PRO A 440 11.40 -8.04 33.65
N MET A 441 10.60 -7.15 34.22
CA MET A 441 10.85 -6.54 35.52
C MET A 441 9.53 -6.30 36.24
N TYR A 442 9.49 -6.59 37.55
CA TYR A 442 8.29 -6.32 38.35
C TYR A 442 7.94 -4.82 38.33
N ASN A 443 6.64 -4.52 38.21
CA ASN A 443 6.10 -3.18 38.28
C ASN A 443 4.98 -3.13 39.33
N PRO A 444 5.01 -2.19 40.29
CA PRO A 444 3.94 -2.05 41.29
C PRO A 444 2.58 -1.66 40.71
N ASP A 445 2.54 -1.13 39.49
CA ASP A 445 1.30 -0.67 38.84
C ASP A 445 0.46 -1.81 38.22
N GLY A 446 1.03 -2.99 37.98
CA GLY A 446 0.34 -4.12 37.36
C GLY A 446 1.27 -5.20 36.81
N GLY A 447 0.69 -6.20 36.14
CA GLY A 447 1.42 -7.35 35.61
C GLY A 447 1.52 -8.51 36.61
N PHE A 448 2.66 -9.21 36.59
CA PHE A 448 2.90 -10.32 37.52
C PHE A 448 3.20 -9.83 38.94
N ASN A 449 2.78 -10.61 39.94
CA ASN A 449 3.09 -10.32 41.34
C ASN A 449 4.57 -10.53 41.64
N TYR A 450 5.12 -9.71 42.54
CA TYR A 450 6.48 -9.89 43.03
C TYR A 450 6.60 -11.21 43.81
N ILE A 451 7.59 -12.03 43.44
CA ILE A 451 7.90 -13.29 44.11
C ILE A 451 9.02 -13.04 45.12
N PRO A 452 8.75 -13.16 46.43
CA PRO A 452 9.71 -12.81 47.47
C PRO A 452 10.87 -13.81 47.56
N GLY A 453 12.09 -13.28 47.67
CA GLY A 453 13.26 -13.96 48.24
C GLY A 453 13.48 -13.54 49.70
N THR A 454 14.55 -14.01 50.32
CA THR A 454 15.03 -13.48 51.61
C THR A 454 16.30 -12.65 51.39
N ASN A 455 16.65 -11.75 52.32
CA ASN A 455 17.90 -10.98 52.21
C ASN A 455 19.17 -11.88 52.16
N ALA A 456 19.09 -13.13 52.61
CA ALA A 456 20.18 -14.13 52.58
C ALA A 456 20.08 -15.10 51.38
N GLN A 457 18.95 -15.15 50.68
CA GLN A 457 18.67 -15.97 49.51
C GLN A 457 17.82 -15.11 48.55
N PRO A 458 18.45 -14.33 47.64
CA PRO A 458 17.71 -13.53 46.67
C PRO A 458 16.75 -14.42 45.85
N PRO A 459 15.69 -13.85 45.25
CA PRO A 459 14.73 -14.61 44.44
C PRO A 459 15.43 -15.57 43.46
N ALA A 460 15.41 -16.88 43.74
CA ALA A 460 16.19 -17.84 42.98
C ALA A 460 15.55 -18.10 41.61
N TRP A 461 16.33 -17.88 40.55
CA TRP A 461 15.93 -18.17 39.17
C TRP A 461 15.70 -19.66 38.97
N ASN A 462 14.49 -20.04 38.56
CA ASN A 462 14.14 -21.42 38.21
C ASN A 462 14.23 -21.71 36.69
N GLY A 463 14.63 -20.73 35.88
CA GLY A 463 14.92 -20.94 34.46
C GLY A 463 13.83 -20.55 33.47
N THR A 464 12.56 -20.43 33.86
CA THR A 464 11.47 -20.56 32.87
C THR A 464 10.32 -19.55 32.96
N ASP A 465 10.10 -18.85 34.07
CA ASP A 465 8.91 -17.97 34.25
C ASP A 465 9.28 -16.47 34.29
N ALA A 466 8.49 -15.63 33.62
CA ALA A 466 8.70 -14.19 33.55
C ALA A 466 8.60 -13.52 34.93
N ALA A 467 7.76 -14.03 35.83
CA ALA A 467 7.57 -13.47 37.17
C ALA A 467 8.81 -13.65 38.07
N THR A 468 9.50 -14.80 38.00
CA THR A 468 10.72 -15.04 38.80
C THR A 468 11.89 -14.20 38.27
N ILE A 469 12.06 -14.13 36.94
CA ILE A 469 13.07 -13.27 36.30
C ILE A 469 12.79 -11.80 36.63
N GLY A 470 11.54 -11.36 36.49
CA GLY A 470 11.15 -9.99 36.75
C GLY A 470 11.32 -9.55 38.20
N SER A 471 11.06 -10.45 39.15
CA SER A 471 11.29 -10.21 40.57
C SER A 471 12.79 -10.09 40.89
N GLN A 472 13.63 -10.93 40.29
CA GLN A 472 15.09 -10.84 40.47
C GLN A 472 15.69 -9.57 39.85
N ASN A 473 15.21 -9.16 38.67
CA ASN A 473 15.64 -7.92 38.03
C ASN A 473 15.25 -6.70 38.86
N TYR A 474 14.04 -6.68 39.42
CA TYR A 474 13.62 -5.62 40.35
C TYR A 474 14.45 -5.61 41.64
N TYR A 475 14.74 -6.78 42.22
CA TYR A 475 15.63 -6.90 43.38
C TYR A 475 17.01 -6.29 43.08
N ASN A 476 17.61 -6.63 41.94
CA ASN A 476 18.91 -6.10 41.53
C ASN A 476 18.88 -4.59 41.28
N ALA A 477 17.79 -4.06 40.71
CA ALA A 477 17.63 -2.64 40.50
C ALA A 477 17.56 -1.88 41.84
N VAL A 478 16.77 -2.36 42.80
CA VAL A 478 16.48 -1.67 44.07
C VAL A 478 17.51 -1.92 45.18
N MET A 479 18.17 -3.08 45.20
CA MET A 479 19.15 -3.40 46.24
C MET A 479 20.60 -3.21 45.80
N ASN A 480 20.90 -3.48 44.53
CA ASN A 480 22.26 -3.48 44.00
C ASN A 480 22.55 -2.31 43.06
N GLY A 481 21.56 -1.46 42.78
CA GLY A 481 21.70 -0.34 41.84
C GLY A 481 22.06 -0.80 40.43
N SER A 482 21.55 -1.95 39.98
CA SER A 482 21.98 -2.55 38.72
C SER A 482 21.67 -1.69 37.49
N LEU A 483 20.82 -0.67 37.61
CA LEU A 483 20.51 0.31 36.56
C LEU A 483 21.33 1.61 36.69
N LEU A 484 21.97 1.88 37.84
CA LEU A 484 22.90 3.00 38.03
C LEU A 484 24.26 2.67 37.38
N ASN A 485 24.29 2.69 36.05
CA ASN A 485 25.46 2.38 35.24
C ASN A 485 25.45 3.17 33.92
N THR A 486 26.59 3.22 33.23
CA THR A 486 26.77 3.94 31.96
C THR A 486 26.56 3.06 30.72
N ASN A 487 25.94 1.88 30.87
CA ASN A 487 25.69 0.97 29.75
C ASN A 487 24.69 1.57 28.76
N ILE A 488 24.79 1.16 27.49
CA ILE A 488 23.86 1.55 26.45
C ILE A 488 22.48 0.91 26.70
N ARG A 489 21.41 1.69 26.57
CA ARG A 489 20.03 1.20 26.52
C ARG A 489 19.61 1.06 25.06
N THR A 490 19.50 -0.17 24.57
CA THR A 490 19.10 -0.41 23.17
C THR A 490 17.58 -0.56 23.07
N PHE A 491 16.96 0.09 22.09
CA PHE A 491 15.51 -0.01 21.84
C PHE A 491 15.22 -0.24 20.35
N HIS A 492 14.12 -0.92 20.05
CA HIS A 492 13.60 -1.07 18.69
C HIS A 492 12.22 -0.41 18.58
N THR A 493 11.30 -0.76 19.47
CA THR A 493 9.94 -0.24 19.44
C THR A 493 9.75 0.97 20.35
N THR A 494 8.63 1.66 20.17
CA THR A 494 8.18 2.73 21.07
C THR A 494 7.89 2.23 22.48
N GLU A 495 7.47 0.98 22.64
CA GLU A 495 7.28 0.36 23.96
C GLU A 495 8.61 0.11 24.65
N ASP A 496 9.61 -0.38 23.91
CA ASP A 496 10.96 -0.59 24.46
C ASP A 496 11.51 0.73 25.04
N LEU A 497 11.39 1.81 24.28
CA LEU A 497 11.85 3.13 24.71
C LEU A 497 11.06 3.65 25.92
N ARG A 498 9.72 3.51 25.91
CA ARG A 498 8.86 3.95 27.02
C ARG A 498 9.24 3.25 28.33
N GLU A 499 9.39 1.93 28.28
CA GLU A 499 9.73 1.12 29.45
C GLU A 499 11.14 1.43 29.96
N LEU A 500 12.13 1.55 29.06
CA LEU A 500 13.51 1.89 29.44
C LEU A 500 13.58 3.29 30.09
N LEU A 501 12.86 4.27 29.55
CA LEU A 501 12.79 5.61 30.13
C LEU A 501 12.18 5.58 31.54
N GLN A 502 11.16 4.74 31.76
CA GLN A 502 10.54 4.58 33.07
C GLN A 502 11.48 3.90 34.07
N ARG A 503 12.19 2.84 33.65
CA ARG A 503 13.14 2.13 34.52
C ARG A 503 14.26 3.03 35.00
N ASP A 504 14.87 3.78 34.10
CA ASP A 504 15.98 4.67 34.45
C ASP A 504 15.49 5.87 35.28
N ALA A 505 14.31 6.43 35.01
CA ALA A 505 13.73 7.49 35.86
C ALA A 505 13.50 7.04 37.31
N ARG A 506 13.12 5.76 37.49
CA ARG A 506 12.82 5.18 38.80
C ARG A 506 14.07 4.71 39.55
N TYR A 507 15.05 4.11 38.87
CA TYR A 507 16.13 3.34 39.50
C TYR A 507 17.54 3.60 38.91
N GLY A 508 17.67 4.47 37.90
CA GLY A 508 18.93 4.71 37.18
C GLY A 508 19.66 5.98 37.60
N VAL A 509 19.08 6.80 38.49
CA VAL A 509 19.55 8.16 38.77
C VAL A 509 20.04 8.27 40.21
N ASP A 510 21.23 8.83 40.38
CA ASP A 510 21.75 9.28 41.68
C ASP A 510 21.18 10.67 42.00
N TYR A 511 20.12 10.73 42.80
CA TYR A 511 19.41 11.99 43.07
C TYR A 511 20.06 12.80 44.19
N ASP A 512 20.80 12.15 45.09
CA ASP A 512 21.44 12.80 46.24
C ASP A 512 22.91 13.17 46.00
N GLY A 513 23.50 12.71 44.89
CA GLY A 513 24.88 13.01 44.50
C GLY A 513 25.91 12.24 45.33
N SER A 514 25.53 11.11 45.92
CA SER A 514 26.40 10.31 46.79
C SER A 514 27.43 9.47 46.02
N GLY A 515 27.21 9.23 44.73
CA GLY A 515 28.02 8.37 43.88
C GLY A 515 27.85 6.88 44.15
N LYS A 516 26.79 6.51 44.89
CA LYS A 516 26.39 5.14 45.18
C LYS A 516 24.88 5.05 45.07
N PHE A 517 24.39 3.85 44.77
CA PHE A 517 22.95 3.62 44.78
C PHE A 517 22.45 3.29 46.18
N ALA A 518 21.34 3.88 46.58
CA ALA A 518 20.60 3.56 47.78
C ALA A 518 19.07 3.56 47.54
N ALA A 519 18.31 3.05 48.51
CA ALA A 519 16.84 3.13 48.47
C ALA A 519 16.33 4.58 48.39
N ALA A 520 17.15 5.55 48.82
CA ALA A 520 16.86 6.98 48.73
C ALA A 520 16.96 7.54 47.30
N ASP A 521 17.49 6.79 46.33
CA ASP A 521 17.51 7.18 44.91
C ASP A 521 16.26 6.71 44.15
N VAL A 522 15.44 5.87 44.78
CA VAL A 522 14.30 5.25 44.11
C VAL A 522 13.14 6.24 44.00
N ASN A 523 12.77 6.58 42.77
CA ASN A 523 11.62 7.44 42.45
C ASN A 523 10.49 6.65 41.78
N GLU A 524 9.97 5.63 42.46
CA GLU A 524 9.12 4.57 41.89
C GLU A 524 7.77 5.05 41.34
N ASN A 525 7.28 6.22 41.78
CA ASN A 525 5.99 6.75 41.34
C ASN A 525 6.01 7.44 39.96
N VAL A 526 7.17 7.54 39.32
CA VAL A 526 7.27 8.06 37.95
C VAL A 526 6.60 7.11 36.97
N LYS A 527 5.74 7.62 36.09
CA LYS A 527 5.13 6.83 35.01
C LYS A 527 5.40 7.46 33.66
N VAL A 528 5.69 6.61 32.68
CA VAL A 528 5.85 6.99 31.28
C VAL A 528 4.81 6.22 30.48
N VAL A 529 3.93 6.94 29.79
CA VAL A 529 2.85 6.37 28.95
C VAL A 529 2.88 7.01 27.56
N VAL A 530 2.27 6.37 26.56
CA VAL A 530 1.95 7.04 25.29
C VAL A 530 0.46 7.33 25.26
N ASN A 531 0.10 8.60 25.17
CA ASN A 531 -1.30 9.01 25.17
C ASN A 531 -1.96 8.80 23.79
N SER A 532 -3.28 8.90 23.72
CA SER A 532 -4.04 8.70 22.47
C SER A 532 -3.79 9.76 21.39
N SER A 533 -3.12 10.87 21.71
CA SER A 533 -2.70 11.87 20.71
C SER A 533 -1.38 11.48 20.01
N GLY A 534 -0.67 10.50 20.56
CA GLY A 534 0.62 9.99 20.10
C GLY A 534 1.83 10.67 20.74
N ALA A 535 1.68 11.30 21.92
CA ALA A 535 2.82 11.87 22.66
C ALA A 535 3.22 10.97 23.83
N PHE A 536 4.52 10.88 24.09
CA PHE A 536 5.03 10.36 25.35
C PHE A 536 4.63 11.33 26.46
N SER A 537 4.09 10.80 27.56
CA SER A 537 3.52 11.57 28.64
C SER A 537 4.06 11.03 29.97
N LEU A 538 4.68 11.91 30.75
CA LEU A 538 5.33 11.56 32.00
C LEU A 538 4.57 12.18 33.17
N THR A 539 4.35 11.39 34.22
CA THR A 539 3.81 11.85 35.51
C THR A 539 4.81 11.56 36.63
N ASN A 540 4.90 12.45 37.60
CA ASN A 540 5.72 12.30 38.80
C ASN A 540 4.86 12.68 40.00
N VAL A 541 4.09 11.73 40.52
CA VAL A 541 3.14 12.02 41.59
C VAL A 541 3.86 12.20 42.92
N ASN A 542 3.48 13.24 43.67
CA ASN A 542 4.01 13.48 45.00
C ASN A 542 3.40 12.50 46.01
N LYS A 543 3.89 11.26 45.96
CA LYS A 543 3.44 10.15 46.79
C LYS A 543 4.66 9.33 47.20
N THR A 544 4.58 8.75 48.38
CA THR A 544 5.52 7.75 48.88
C THR A 544 5.05 6.35 48.49
N SER A 545 5.94 5.51 47.96
CA SER A 545 5.68 4.09 47.73
C SER A 545 6.55 3.22 48.62
N ASN A 546 6.21 1.94 48.70
CA ASN A 546 6.96 0.97 49.50
C ASN A 546 7.30 -0.22 48.62
N SER A 547 8.49 -0.77 48.81
CA SER A 547 8.83 -2.09 48.26
C SER A 547 7.84 -3.16 48.77
N PRO A 548 7.62 -4.24 48.01
CA PRO A 548 6.68 -5.28 48.40
C PRO A 548 7.08 -5.99 49.70
N THR A 549 8.24 -6.65 49.72
CA THR A 549 8.75 -7.41 50.89
C THR A 549 10.24 -7.19 51.16
N LEU A 550 10.87 -6.22 50.47
CA LEU A 550 12.30 -5.97 50.59
C LEU A 550 12.57 -5.16 51.86
N THR A 551 13.56 -5.57 52.66
CA THR A 551 13.92 -4.85 53.88
C THR A 551 15.39 -4.44 53.85
N ALA A 552 15.71 -3.31 54.48
CA ALA A 552 17.10 -2.88 54.62
C ALA A 552 17.93 -3.97 55.36
N PRO A 553 19.24 -4.08 55.12
CA PRO A 553 20.10 -5.01 55.85
C PRO A 553 19.96 -4.81 57.38
N GLY A 554 19.41 -5.82 58.07
CA GLY A 554 19.15 -5.76 59.53
C GLY A 554 17.89 -4.97 59.95
N GLY A 555 17.09 -4.45 59.01
CA GLY A 555 15.87 -3.69 59.28
C GLY A 555 14.60 -4.55 59.42
N GLN A 556 13.59 -3.99 60.10
CA GLN A 556 12.23 -4.54 60.19
C GLN A 556 11.28 -3.70 59.34
N GLY A 557 10.70 -4.30 58.28
CA GLY A 557 9.69 -3.66 57.42
C GLY A 557 10.17 -3.28 56.01
N PRO A 558 9.23 -2.98 55.09
CA PRO A 558 9.53 -2.71 53.70
C PRO A 558 10.36 -1.43 53.51
N LEU A 559 11.22 -1.41 52.49
CA LEU A 559 11.89 -0.19 52.03
C LEU A 559 10.85 0.85 51.59
N ASN A 560 11.13 2.11 51.92
CA ASN A 560 10.26 3.25 51.66
C ASN A 560 10.92 4.15 50.61
N PHE A 561 10.16 4.54 49.58
CA PHE A 561 10.62 5.33 48.44
C PHE A 561 9.88 6.67 48.38
N GLY A 562 10.64 7.75 48.58
CA GLY A 562 10.13 9.13 48.49
C GLY A 562 10.08 9.63 47.05
N PRO A 563 9.24 10.63 46.74
CA PRO A 563 9.25 11.24 45.42
C PRO A 563 10.43 12.21 45.27
N HIS A 564 11.05 12.23 44.08
CA HIS A 564 12.14 13.17 43.76
C HIS A 564 11.72 14.17 42.70
N ASN A 565 12.22 15.41 42.82
CA ASN A 565 12.12 16.38 41.73
C ASN A 565 13.08 15.98 40.62
N MET A 566 12.63 16.09 39.37
CA MET A 566 13.44 15.84 38.18
C MET A 566 13.71 17.14 37.42
N ASN A 567 14.75 17.13 36.61
CA ASN A 567 15.07 18.17 35.64
C ASN A 567 15.56 17.51 34.35
N PHE A 568 14.73 17.58 33.30
CA PHE A 568 15.06 16.91 32.04
C PHE A 568 16.00 17.77 31.18
N ASN A 569 17.07 17.17 30.68
CA ASN A 569 17.90 17.74 29.62
C ASN A 569 18.19 16.67 28.57
N ILE A 570 17.79 16.92 27.33
CA ILE A 570 17.87 15.96 26.23
C ILE A 570 18.76 16.49 25.11
N THR A 571 19.70 15.65 24.68
CA THR A 571 20.63 15.95 23.59
C THR A 571 20.74 14.76 22.64
N ALA A 572 21.23 15.01 21.43
CA ALA A 572 21.50 13.94 20.48
C ALA A 572 22.68 13.08 20.95
N TYR A 573 22.69 11.80 20.59
CA TYR A 573 23.85 10.93 20.81
C TYR A 573 24.80 10.97 19.61
N THR A 574 26.10 10.98 19.90
CA THR A 574 27.17 10.65 18.96
C THR A 574 28.19 9.74 19.63
N ASP A 575 28.73 8.79 18.90
CA ASP A 575 29.85 7.98 19.37
C ASP A 575 31.14 8.81 19.41
N GLU A 576 32.11 8.40 20.23
CA GLU A 576 33.38 9.12 20.37
C GLU A 576 34.22 9.15 19.09
N ARG A 577 33.96 8.22 18.15
CA ARG A 577 34.62 8.16 16.83
C ARG A 577 33.94 9.03 15.78
N GLY A 578 32.76 9.59 16.07
CA GLY A 578 31.97 10.39 15.14
C GLY A 578 31.47 9.61 13.91
N THR A 579 31.30 8.29 14.02
CA THR A 579 30.77 7.45 12.95
C THR A 579 29.23 7.48 12.89
N VAL A 580 28.59 7.81 14.02
CA VAL A 580 27.14 7.98 14.13
C VAL A 580 26.80 9.46 13.99
N SER A 581 26.02 9.80 12.97
CA SER A 581 25.48 11.15 12.80
C SER A 581 24.33 11.44 13.77
N THR A 582 24.22 12.68 14.25
CA THR A 582 23.08 13.12 15.07
C THR A 582 21.76 13.02 14.29
N ASN A 583 20.67 12.76 15.01
CA ASN A 583 19.32 12.85 14.45
C ASN A 583 18.54 13.96 15.15
N ASP A 584 18.61 15.16 14.60
CA ASP A 584 17.98 16.34 15.20
C ASP A 584 16.46 16.27 15.19
N ALA A 585 15.87 15.64 14.17
CA ALA A 585 14.42 15.49 14.05
C ALA A 585 13.84 14.60 15.16
N PHE A 586 14.46 13.45 15.41
CA PHE A 586 14.10 12.57 16.51
C PHE A 586 14.40 13.22 17.87
N THR A 587 15.58 13.82 18.02
CA THR A 587 15.98 14.50 19.26
C THR A 587 15.00 15.62 19.63
N LYS A 588 14.53 16.41 18.65
CA LYS A 588 13.59 17.50 18.87
C LYS A 588 12.26 17.03 19.49
N ILE A 589 11.74 15.87 19.08
CA ILE A 589 10.51 15.32 19.66
C ILE A 589 10.62 15.21 21.18
N PHE A 590 11.75 14.66 21.63
CA PHE A 590 12.02 14.43 23.05
C PHE A 590 12.51 15.69 23.76
N LYS A 591 13.18 16.64 23.09
CA LYS A 591 13.50 17.96 23.68
C LYS A 591 12.26 18.74 24.14
N GLY A 592 11.06 18.40 23.65
CA GLY A 592 9.81 18.91 24.23
C GLY A 592 9.65 18.61 25.74
N LEU A 593 10.39 17.64 26.27
CA LEU A 593 10.41 17.30 27.70
C LEU A 593 11.39 18.14 28.52
N ASP A 594 12.28 18.94 27.92
CA ASP A 594 13.32 19.68 28.64
C ASP A 594 12.76 20.59 29.76
N GLY A 595 13.55 20.76 30.82
CA GLY A 595 13.28 21.63 31.96
C GLY A 595 12.70 20.92 33.20
N SER A 596 12.46 21.73 34.23
CA SER A 596 12.07 21.27 35.57
C SER A 596 10.79 20.45 35.58
N PHE A 597 10.79 19.35 36.34
CA PHE A 597 9.67 18.44 36.54
C PHE A 597 9.54 18.03 38.03
N PRO A 598 9.01 18.92 38.87
CA PRO A 598 8.86 18.65 40.30
C PRO A 598 7.78 17.59 40.55
N ALA A 599 7.89 16.90 41.69
CA ALA A 599 6.87 15.96 42.12
C ALA A 599 5.54 16.68 42.42
N GLY A 600 4.44 16.22 41.84
CA GLY A 600 3.13 16.84 41.97
C GLY A 600 2.12 16.37 40.91
N ASN A 601 1.27 17.31 40.46
CA ASN A 601 0.20 17.03 39.49
C ASN A 601 0.57 17.44 38.06
N GLN A 602 1.83 17.81 37.82
CA GLN A 602 2.27 18.19 36.48
C GLN A 602 2.42 16.96 35.58
N VAL A 603 2.13 17.16 34.29
CA VAL A 603 2.35 16.16 33.25
C VAL A 603 3.26 16.79 32.21
N LYS A 604 4.39 16.14 31.92
CA LYS A 604 5.28 16.54 30.82
C LYS A 604 5.00 15.70 29.59
N GLN A 605 5.06 16.30 28.41
CA GLN A 605 4.75 15.64 27.15
C GLN A 605 5.80 15.91 26.08
N SER A 606 6.10 14.90 25.26
CA SER A 606 6.90 15.08 24.04
C SER A 606 6.11 15.82 22.96
N GLU A 607 6.76 16.17 21.86
CA GLU A 607 6.01 16.51 20.64
C GLU A 607 5.20 15.29 20.13
N LEU A 608 4.22 15.55 19.27
CA LEU A 608 3.32 14.51 18.75
C LEU A 608 4.06 13.60 17.76
N LEU A 609 3.94 12.29 17.98
CA LEU A 609 4.35 11.26 17.03
C LEU A 609 3.16 10.76 16.22
N LYS A 610 3.42 10.52 14.94
CA LYS A 610 2.46 10.06 13.95
C LYS A 610 3.01 8.85 13.19
N LEU A 611 2.10 8.11 12.56
CA LEU A 611 2.38 7.01 11.65
C LEU A 611 1.77 7.30 10.28
N SER A 612 2.39 6.79 9.23
CA SER A 612 1.82 6.81 7.87
C SER A 612 0.56 5.95 7.83
N ALA A 613 -0.55 6.54 7.36
CA ALA A 613 -1.81 5.83 7.26
C ALA A 613 -2.60 6.21 6.00
N PHE A 614 -3.34 5.25 5.47
CA PHE A 614 -4.21 5.42 4.32
C PHE A 614 -5.51 4.64 4.53
N SER A 615 -6.65 5.26 4.23
CA SER A 615 -7.96 4.62 4.36
C SER A 615 -8.72 4.68 3.03
N ALA A 616 -9.47 3.64 2.73
CA ALA A 616 -10.35 3.54 1.56
C ALA A 616 -11.67 2.84 1.91
N GLY A 617 -12.76 3.27 1.29
CA GLY A 617 -14.05 2.57 1.35
C GLY A 617 -14.23 1.69 0.11
N LEU A 618 -14.35 0.38 0.32
CA LEU A 618 -14.59 -0.59 -0.74
C LEU A 618 -16.07 -0.96 -0.80
N GLU A 619 -16.66 -0.88 -1.98
CA GLU A 619 -18.08 -1.18 -2.19
C GLU A 619 -18.29 -2.67 -2.43
N ILE A 620 -19.27 -3.26 -1.74
CA ILE A 620 -19.74 -4.64 -1.92
C ILE A 620 -21.27 -4.67 -1.98
N TYR A 621 -21.83 -5.71 -2.59
CA TYR A 621 -23.27 -5.93 -2.69
C TYR A 621 -23.67 -7.22 -1.99
N ASP A 622 -24.78 -7.18 -1.24
CA ASP A 622 -25.40 -8.37 -0.66
C ASP A 622 -26.31 -9.10 -1.65
N SER A 623 -26.87 -10.25 -1.25
CA SER A 623 -27.79 -11.05 -2.07
C SER A 623 -29.13 -10.36 -2.38
N LEU A 624 -29.47 -9.27 -1.69
CA LEU A 624 -30.64 -8.42 -1.99
C LEU A 624 -30.28 -7.25 -2.91
N GLY A 625 -29.00 -7.04 -3.23
CA GLY A 625 -28.51 -5.94 -4.04
C GLY A 625 -28.33 -4.62 -3.28
N SER A 626 -28.35 -4.66 -1.95
CA SER A 626 -28.01 -3.50 -1.12
C SER A 626 -26.50 -3.31 -1.09
N LYS A 627 -26.07 -2.05 -1.19
CA LYS A 627 -24.66 -1.67 -1.16
C LYS A 627 -24.17 -1.51 0.27
N HIS A 628 -23.06 -2.15 0.61
CA HIS A 628 -22.33 -1.97 1.86
C HIS A 628 -20.92 -1.44 1.56
N THR A 629 -20.34 -0.70 2.49
CA THR A 629 -18.98 -0.16 2.36
C THR A 629 -18.08 -0.78 3.44
N LEU A 630 -17.03 -1.47 3.00
CA LEU A 630 -15.95 -1.95 3.85
C LEU A 630 -14.93 -0.82 4.03
N GLU A 631 -14.73 -0.34 5.24
CA GLU A 631 -13.66 0.63 5.52
C GLU A 631 -12.36 -0.12 5.75
N VAL A 632 -11.39 0.06 4.84
CA VAL A 632 -10.07 -0.55 4.94
C VAL A 632 -9.05 0.53 5.30
N GLN A 633 -8.34 0.35 6.41
CA GLN A 633 -7.27 1.21 6.87
C GLN A 633 -5.93 0.47 6.82
N PHE A 634 -4.94 1.09 6.20
CA PHE A 634 -3.54 0.64 6.18
C PHE A 634 -2.70 1.56 7.05
N VAL A 635 -1.89 0.99 7.95
CA VAL A 635 -0.94 1.74 8.78
C VAL A 635 0.43 1.08 8.70
N LYS A 636 1.46 1.84 8.30
CA LYS A 636 2.84 1.34 8.26
C LYS A 636 3.34 1.07 9.68
N GLN A 637 3.77 -0.16 9.97
CA GLN A 637 4.27 -0.57 11.28
C GLN A 637 5.79 -0.59 11.34
N SER A 638 6.43 -1.15 10.31
CA SER A 638 7.87 -1.36 10.30
C SER A 638 8.42 -1.32 8.88
N THR A 639 9.74 -1.13 8.79
CA THR A 639 10.50 -1.37 7.57
C THR A 639 11.26 -2.68 7.76
N THR A 640 11.04 -3.66 6.88
CA THR A 640 11.63 -5.00 7.03
C THR A 640 13.11 -5.00 6.62
N GLN A 641 13.90 -5.95 7.14
CA GLN A 641 15.34 -6.06 6.86
C GLN A 641 15.69 -6.13 5.36
N ASP A 642 14.79 -6.70 4.53
CA ASP A 642 14.98 -6.80 3.08
C ASP A 642 14.76 -5.46 2.34
N GLY A 643 14.55 -4.34 3.05
CA GLY A 643 14.22 -3.04 2.50
C GLY A 643 12.74 -2.86 2.14
N GLY A 644 11.92 -3.90 2.36
CA GLY A 644 10.46 -3.86 2.20
C GLY A 644 9.72 -3.09 3.29
N ASN A 645 8.40 -3.00 3.16
CA ASN A 645 7.53 -2.32 4.13
C ASN A 645 6.44 -3.27 4.63
N GLU A 646 6.11 -3.16 5.92
CA GLU A 646 4.99 -3.89 6.51
C GLU A 646 3.91 -2.93 6.98
N TRP A 647 2.68 -3.19 6.53
CA TRP A 647 1.49 -2.42 6.84
C TRP A 647 0.50 -3.32 7.56
N GLN A 648 -0.02 -2.83 8.68
CA GLN A 648 -1.19 -3.42 9.29
C GLN A 648 -2.42 -2.97 8.50
N MET A 649 -3.30 -3.92 8.22
CA MET A 649 -4.56 -3.72 7.53
C MET A 649 -5.72 -3.94 8.52
N ILE A 650 -6.64 -3.00 8.61
CA ILE A 650 -7.84 -3.11 9.44
C ILE A 650 -9.04 -2.93 8.53
N ILE A 651 -9.94 -3.92 8.51
CA ILE A 651 -11.19 -3.87 7.76
C ILE A 651 -12.33 -3.70 8.76
N ARG A 652 -13.20 -2.73 8.54
CA ARG A 652 -14.34 -2.42 9.42
C ARG A 652 -15.64 -2.44 8.63
N VAL A 653 -16.71 -2.87 9.30
CA VAL A 653 -18.09 -2.73 8.82
C VAL A 653 -18.97 -2.01 9.86
N PRO A 654 -19.98 -1.24 9.42
CA PRO A 654 -20.96 -0.68 10.34
C PRO A 654 -21.81 -1.77 11.01
N GLU A 655 -22.12 -1.60 12.29
CA GLU A 655 -23.16 -2.41 12.94
C GLU A 655 -24.52 -2.17 12.24
N PRO A 656 -25.36 -3.20 12.00
CA PRO A 656 -25.33 -4.54 12.60
C PRO A 656 -24.55 -5.61 11.80
N ALA A 657 -23.80 -5.24 10.76
CA ALA A 657 -23.08 -6.21 9.95
C ALA A 657 -21.86 -6.80 10.69
N GLU A 658 -21.52 -8.04 10.37
CA GLU A 658 -20.42 -8.78 11.00
C GLU A 658 -19.49 -9.39 9.94
N ILE A 659 -18.19 -9.42 10.24
CA ILE A 659 -17.12 -9.99 9.40
C ILE A 659 -16.21 -10.97 10.15
N ASN A 660 -16.22 -10.94 11.49
CA ASN A 660 -15.34 -11.72 12.35
C ASN A 660 -16.14 -12.47 13.43
N THR A 661 -17.05 -13.36 13.02
CA THR A 661 -17.99 -14.03 13.93
C THR A 661 -17.37 -15.10 14.81
N THR A 662 -16.20 -15.63 14.43
CA THR A 662 -15.53 -16.75 15.13
C THR A 662 -14.10 -16.44 15.57
N GLY A 663 -13.54 -15.30 15.17
CA GLY A 663 -12.17 -14.92 15.53
C GLY A 663 -12.11 -14.09 16.81
N GLU A 664 -10.89 -13.81 17.27
CA GLU A 664 -10.69 -12.90 18.40
C GLU A 664 -10.90 -11.43 17.98
N GLY A 665 -11.47 -10.63 18.90
CA GLY A 665 -11.74 -9.21 18.69
C GLY A 665 -13.20 -8.88 18.37
N PRO A 666 -13.51 -7.62 18.01
CA PRO A 666 -14.86 -7.18 17.68
C PRO A 666 -15.40 -7.86 16.41
N ASN A 667 -16.68 -8.26 16.42
CA ASN A 667 -17.33 -8.97 15.30
C ASN A 667 -17.32 -8.18 13.98
N ASN A 668 -17.21 -6.85 14.06
CA ASN A 668 -17.23 -5.95 12.91
C ASN A 668 -15.83 -5.50 12.44
N ILE A 669 -14.75 -6.09 12.99
CA ILE A 669 -13.37 -5.74 12.66
C ILE A 669 -12.55 -7.00 12.33
N ILE A 670 -11.80 -6.93 11.25
CA ILE A 670 -10.73 -7.88 10.93
C ILE A 670 -9.39 -7.14 10.94
N VAL A 671 -8.38 -7.75 11.55
CA VAL A 671 -6.99 -7.30 11.48
C VAL A 671 -6.20 -8.25 10.59
N GLY A 672 -5.41 -7.65 9.71
CA GLY A 672 -4.57 -8.32 8.75
C GLY A 672 -3.26 -7.58 8.53
N THR A 673 -2.46 -8.06 7.60
CA THR A 673 -1.17 -7.46 7.23
C THR A 673 -1.02 -7.41 5.71
N ALA A 674 -0.23 -6.46 5.23
CA ALA A 674 0.19 -6.33 3.84
C ALA A 674 1.68 -6.00 3.81
N ARG A 675 2.47 -6.83 3.13
CA ARG A 675 3.92 -6.68 2.99
C ARG A 675 4.28 -6.38 1.54
N PHE A 676 5.26 -5.51 1.36
CA PHE A 676 5.79 -5.10 0.06
C PHE A 676 7.26 -5.45 -0.05
N ASN A 677 7.69 -5.78 -1.26
CA ASN A 677 9.11 -5.98 -1.58
C ASN A 677 9.85 -4.64 -1.64
N ASN A 678 11.18 -4.69 -1.72
CA ASN A 678 12.06 -3.51 -1.76
C ASN A 678 11.79 -2.56 -2.94
N ASP A 679 11.30 -3.08 -4.06
CA ASP A 679 10.95 -2.29 -5.26
C ASP A 679 9.54 -1.66 -5.19
N GLY A 680 8.79 -1.93 -4.12
CA GLY A 680 7.43 -1.46 -3.92
C GLY A 680 6.33 -2.38 -4.47
N SER A 681 6.69 -3.48 -5.14
CA SER A 681 5.73 -4.51 -5.56
C SER A 681 5.14 -5.24 -4.35
N LEU A 682 3.92 -5.75 -4.50
CA LEU A 682 3.25 -6.47 -3.41
C LEU A 682 3.94 -7.80 -3.14
N SER A 683 4.31 -8.08 -1.90
CA SER A 683 4.88 -9.37 -1.49
C SER A 683 3.77 -10.35 -1.13
N ASN A 684 3.00 -10.02 -0.09
CA ASN A 684 1.85 -10.79 0.37
C ASN A 684 0.87 -9.90 1.15
N TYR A 685 -0.33 -10.42 1.39
CA TYR A 685 -1.27 -9.86 2.35
C TYR A 685 -2.17 -10.96 2.90
N ASN A 686 -2.70 -10.71 4.09
CA ASN A 686 -3.60 -11.58 4.84
C ASN A 686 -4.64 -10.72 5.58
N PRO A 687 -5.93 -11.11 5.63
CA PRO A 687 -6.52 -12.27 4.98
C PRO A 687 -6.77 -12.06 3.47
N ARG A 688 -6.95 -13.17 2.75
CA ARG A 688 -7.32 -13.20 1.32
C ARG A 688 -8.83 -13.26 1.10
N THR A 689 -9.58 -13.62 2.13
CA THR A 689 -11.03 -13.80 2.10
C THR A 689 -11.64 -13.30 3.40
N ILE A 690 -12.87 -12.82 3.35
CA ILE A 690 -13.67 -12.45 4.52
C ILE A 690 -15.03 -13.14 4.43
N ASN A 691 -15.62 -13.41 5.59
CA ASN A 691 -16.97 -13.96 5.70
C ASN A 691 -17.92 -12.84 6.14
N PHE A 692 -18.68 -12.28 5.21
CA PHE A 692 -19.55 -11.13 5.45
C PHE A 692 -20.99 -11.57 5.75
N SER A 693 -21.53 -11.09 6.86
CA SER A 693 -22.94 -11.29 7.24
C SER A 693 -23.60 -9.92 7.44
N PRO A 694 -24.46 -9.47 6.51
CA PRO A 694 -25.04 -8.12 6.57
C PRO A 694 -26.11 -7.95 7.65
N ASN A 695 -26.70 -9.04 8.15
CA ASN A 695 -27.71 -9.04 9.22
C ASN A 695 -28.93 -8.12 8.97
N ASN A 696 -29.31 -7.97 7.70
CA ASN A 696 -30.43 -7.13 7.23
C ASN A 696 -31.54 -7.93 6.53
N GLY A 697 -31.50 -9.27 6.59
CA GLY A 697 -32.40 -10.18 5.89
C GLY A 697 -31.83 -10.79 4.60
N ALA A 698 -30.70 -10.29 4.10
CA ALA A 698 -29.93 -10.95 3.04
C ALA A 698 -29.29 -12.25 3.57
N ALA A 699 -28.92 -13.14 2.64
CA ALA A 699 -28.26 -14.42 2.97
C ALA A 699 -26.97 -14.17 3.80
N PRO A 700 -26.80 -14.85 4.95
CA PRO A 700 -25.59 -14.72 5.77
C PRO A 700 -24.41 -15.49 5.18
N ASN A 701 -23.21 -15.24 5.72
CA ASN A 701 -21.96 -15.93 5.36
C ASN A 701 -21.55 -15.80 3.88
N GLN A 702 -21.68 -14.60 3.33
CA GLN A 702 -21.19 -14.26 2.00
C GLN A 702 -19.66 -14.27 2.01
N GLN A 703 -19.05 -15.21 1.29
CA GLN A 703 -17.60 -15.29 1.13
C GLN A 703 -17.13 -14.26 0.11
N ILE A 704 -16.30 -13.31 0.53
CA ILE A 704 -15.75 -12.27 -0.32
C ILE A 704 -14.23 -12.44 -0.39
N LYS A 705 -13.72 -12.64 -1.60
CA LYS A 705 -12.29 -12.65 -1.89
C LYS A 705 -11.78 -11.22 -2.01
N LEU A 706 -10.72 -10.90 -1.26
CA LEU A 706 -10.00 -9.65 -1.34
C LEU A 706 -8.88 -9.80 -2.36
N SER A 707 -8.97 -9.12 -3.49
CA SER A 707 -7.99 -9.15 -4.58
C SER A 707 -7.18 -7.86 -4.63
N PHE A 708 -6.11 -7.82 -3.82
CA PHE A 708 -5.26 -6.63 -3.68
C PHE A 708 -4.01 -6.69 -4.55
N GLY A 709 -3.97 -7.61 -5.52
CA GLY A 709 -2.86 -7.79 -6.45
C GLY A 709 -2.19 -9.14 -6.33
N THR A 710 -1.36 -9.45 -7.33
CA THR A 710 -0.54 -10.66 -7.36
C THR A 710 0.84 -10.40 -6.75
N SER A 711 1.44 -11.44 -6.17
CA SER A 711 2.77 -11.33 -5.54
C SER A 711 3.82 -11.01 -6.61
N GLY A 712 4.66 -9.99 -6.35
CA GLY A 712 5.70 -9.49 -7.25
C GLY A 712 5.20 -8.54 -8.35
N SER A 713 3.90 -8.20 -8.37
CA SER A 713 3.29 -7.38 -9.42
C SER A 713 2.86 -5.99 -8.93
N ASN A 714 2.50 -5.13 -9.90
CA ASN A 714 1.99 -3.77 -9.68
C ASN A 714 0.53 -3.62 -10.16
N ASP A 715 -0.23 -4.73 -10.16
CA ASP A 715 -1.61 -4.83 -10.63
C ASP A 715 -2.64 -4.35 -9.60
N GLY A 716 -2.33 -4.44 -8.30
CA GLY A 716 -3.18 -4.00 -7.19
C GLY A 716 -2.54 -2.94 -6.28
N LEU A 717 -2.28 -3.29 -5.02
CA LEU A 717 -1.59 -2.43 -4.07
C LEU A 717 -0.10 -2.33 -4.42
N VAL A 718 0.42 -1.10 -4.38
CA VAL A 718 1.85 -0.82 -4.52
C VAL A 718 2.32 0.12 -3.42
N SER A 719 3.58 0.03 -3.02
CA SER A 719 4.15 0.97 -2.04
C SER A 719 5.30 1.76 -2.66
N SER A 720 5.11 3.07 -2.81
CA SER A 720 6.10 3.94 -3.46
C SER A 720 6.35 5.23 -2.68
N ASN A 721 7.39 5.97 -3.07
CA ASN A 721 7.68 7.30 -2.54
C ASN A 721 6.82 8.39 -3.22
N SER A 722 5.50 8.18 -3.20
CA SER A 722 4.51 9.16 -3.67
C SER A 722 3.30 9.11 -2.75
N ALA A 723 2.49 10.17 -2.76
CA ALA A 723 1.35 10.30 -1.85
C ALA A 723 0.38 9.10 -1.96
N SER A 724 -0.10 8.61 -0.82
CA SER A 724 -1.04 7.50 -0.80
C SER A 724 -2.36 7.92 -1.47
N THR A 725 -2.86 7.11 -2.40
CA THR A 725 -4.09 7.44 -3.14
C THR A 725 -4.79 6.20 -3.66
N LEU A 726 -6.12 6.25 -3.70
CA LEU A 726 -6.97 5.24 -4.34
C LEU A 726 -7.02 5.53 -5.84
N THR A 727 -6.48 4.61 -6.65
CA THR A 727 -6.52 4.73 -8.11
C THR A 727 -7.81 4.17 -8.69
N GLY A 728 -8.31 3.08 -8.12
CA GLY A 728 -9.56 2.46 -8.56
C GLY A 728 -9.99 1.32 -7.65
N GLN A 729 -11.26 0.95 -7.75
CA GLN A 729 -11.84 -0.22 -7.12
C GLN A 729 -12.78 -0.91 -8.09
N ALA A 730 -12.95 -2.23 -7.93
CA ALA A 730 -13.90 -3.01 -8.72
C ALA A 730 -14.51 -4.12 -7.87
N THR A 731 -15.76 -4.46 -8.18
CA THR A 731 -16.47 -5.60 -7.59
C THR A 731 -17.33 -6.28 -8.65
N ASP A 732 -17.49 -7.58 -8.52
CA ASP A 732 -18.32 -8.42 -9.39
C ASP A 732 -19.82 -8.35 -9.03
N GLY A 733 -20.15 -7.99 -7.80
CA GLY A 733 -21.53 -7.80 -7.36
C GLY A 733 -22.19 -6.56 -7.98
N TYR A 734 -23.52 -6.58 -8.04
CA TYR A 734 -24.33 -5.49 -8.54
C TYR A 734 -25.77 -5.56 -8.01
N THR A 735 -26.40 -4.39 -7.93
CA THR A 735 -27.83 -4.28 -7.62
C THR A 735 -28.69 -4.77 -8.79
N SER A 736 -29.96 -5.08 -8.53
CA SER A 736 -30.88 -5.51 -9.59
C SER A 736 -31.07 -4.40 -10.63
N GLY A 737 -31.34 -4.80 -11.87
CA GLY A 737 -31.42 -3.86 -12.99
C GLY A 737 -32.42 -4.31 -14.03
N ASN A 738 -32.96 -3.35 -14.76
CA ASN A 738 -33.81 -3.61 -15.92
C ASN A 738 -33.05 -3.20 -17.19
N LEU A 739 -33.28 -3.91 -18.29
CA LEU A 739 -32.70 -3.57 -19.58
C LEU A 739 -33.22 -2.20 -20.04
N LYS A 740 -32.33 -1.38 -20.60
CA LYS A 740 -32.69 -0.15 -21.32
C LYS A 740 -32.87 -0.50 -22.81
N PRO A 741 -34.10 -0.59 -23.34
CA PRO A 741 -34.33 -1.05 -24.71
C PRO A 741 -33.76 -0.10 -25.77
N ASP A 742 -33.58 1.18 -25.44
CA ASP A 742 -32.99 2.22 -26.26
C ASP A 742 -31.45 2.18 -26.32
N ALA A 743 -30.80 1.46 -25.40
CA ALA A 743 -29.35 1.40 -25.27
C ALA A 743 -28.72 0.11 -25.83
N ILE A 744 -29.41 -0.57 -26.74
CA ILE A 744 -28.95 -1.82 -27.36
C ILE A 744 -28.06 -1.50 -28.57
N ARG A 745 -26.92 -2.17 -28.64
CA ARG A 745 -25.96 -2.03 -29.74
C ARG A 745 -25.34 -3.36 -30.11
N VAL A 746 -24.82 -3.46 -31.32
CA VAL A 746 -24.08 -4.65 -31.77
C VAL A 746 -22.58 -4.31 -31.87
N ASP A 747 -21.71 -5.22 -31.45
CA ASP A 747 -20.26 -5.12 -31.64
C ASP A 747 -19.79 -5.73 -32.99
N ASP A 748 -18.53 -5.50 -33.35
CA ASP A 748 -17.97 -5.96 -34.64
C ASP A 748 -17.87 -7.49 -34.75
N LYS A 749 -18.00 -8.21 -33.62
CA LYS A 749 -18.01 -9.68 -33.55
C LYS A 749 -19.43 -10.27 -33.55
N GLY A 750 -20.45 -9.42 -33.66
CA GLY A 750 -21.86 -9.81 -33.70
C GLY A 750 -22.47 -10.11 -32.34
N ASN A 751 -21.84 -9.72 -31.22
CA ASN A 751 -22.50 -9.75 -29.91
C ASN A 751 -23.42 -8.53 -29.78
N ILE A 752 -24.63 -8.78 -29.32
CA ILE A 752 -25.62 -7.76 -28.99
C ILE A 752 -25.43 -7.38 -27.52
N LEU A 753 -25.00 -6.15 -27.28
CA LEU A 753 -24.74 -5.59 -25.97
C LEU A 753 -25.96 -4.83 -25.47
N GLY A 754 -26.47 -5.22 -24.30
CA GLY A 754 -27.56 -4.55 -23.60
C GLY A 754 -27.05 -3.82 -22.36
N GLU A 755 -27.36 -2.53 -22.25
CA GLU A 755 -27.09 -1.74 -21.04
C GLU A 755 -28.28 -1.80 -20.07
N PHE A 756 -27.99 -1.99 -18.78
CA PHE A 756 -28.99 -2.08 -17.73
C PHE A 756 -29.04 -0.80 -16.88
N THR A 757 -30.16 -0.58 -16.18
CA THR A 757 -30.33 0.56 -15.26
C THR A 757 -29.35 0.56 -14.09
N ASN A 758 -28.77 -0.59 -13.74
CA ASN A 758 -27.73 -0.73 -12.72
C ASN A 758 -26.31 -0.38 -13.22
N GLY A 759 -26.16 0.09 -14.47
CA GLY A 759 -24.90 0.49 -15.07
C GLY A 759 -24.03 -0.66 -15.60
N LYS A 760 -24.46 -1.92 -15.46
CA LYS A 760 -23.78 -3.06 -16.08
C LYS A 760 -24.20 -3.19 -17.55
N THR A 761 -23.28 -3.66 -18.38
CA THR A 761 -23.55 -4.01 -19.78
C THR A 761 -23.22 -5.49 -19.95
N PHE A 762 -24.17 -6.27 -20.47
CA PHE A 762 -23.98 -7.68 -20.77
C PHE A 762 -24.16 -7.94 -22.26
N ALA A 763 -23.46 -8.94 -22.79
CA ALA A 763 -23.76 -9.48 -24.11
C ALA A 763 -25.01 -10.37 -23.99
N VAL A 764 -26.16 -9.86 -24.42
CA VAL A 764 -27.47 -10.51 -24.22
C VAL A 764 -27.76 -11.57 -25.28
N ALA A 765 -27.15 -11.45 -26.46
CA ALA A 765 -27.22 -12.43 -27.54
C ALA A 765 -26.02 -12.30 -28.48
N LYS A 766 -25.82 -13.28 -29.36
CA LYS A 766 -24.82 -13.26 -30.43
C LYS A 766 -25.43 -13.73 -31.73
N MET A 767 -25.23 -12.96 -32.81
CA MET A 767 -25.74 -13.29 -34.13
C MET A 767 -24.91 -14.39 -34.80
N ALA A 768 -25.57 -15.34 -35.44
CA ALA A 768 -24.90 -16.38 -36.24
C ALA A 768 -24.67 -15.89 -37.67
N MET A 769 -23.53 -16.28 -38.25
CA MET A 769 -23.24 -16.04 -39.66
C MET A 769 -23.21 -17.35 -40.46
N ALA A 770 -23.83 -17.32 -41.63
CA ALA A 770 -23.81 -18.42 -42.58
C ALA A 770 -22.86 -18.15 -43.73
N SER A 771 -22.20 -19.20 -44.22
CA SER A 771 -21.52 -19.21 -45.51
C SER A 771 -21.97 -20.43 -46.32
N VAL A 772 -21.93 -20.34 -47.64
CA VAL A 772 -22.22 -21.45 -48.55
C VAL A 772 -21.04 -21.66 -49.49
N ALA A 773 -20.90 -22.85 -50.07
CA ALA A 773 -19.78 -23.16 -50.96
C ALA A 773 -19.87 -22.40 -52.29
N ASN A 774 -21.09 -22.16 -52.78
CA ASN A 774 -21.33 -21.46 -54.04
C ASN A 774 -22.44 -20.40 -53.88
N ASN A 775 -22.02 -19.15 -53.64
CA ASN A 775 -22.92 -18.01 -53.46
C ASN A 775 -23.85 -17.77 -54.67
N SER A 776 -23.34 -17.97 -55.89
CA SER A 776 -24.13 -17.75 -57.13
C SER A 776 -25.19 -18.83 -57.35
N GLY A 777 -25.08 -19.98 -56.66
CA GLY A 777 -26.07 -21.05 -56.70
C GLY A 777 -27.28 -20.83 -55.78
N LEU A 778 -27.29 -19.74 -54.99
CA LEU A 778 -28.43 -19.39 -54.15
C LEU A 778 -29.61 -18.90 -54.99
N GLU A 779 -30.80 -19.37 -54.65
CA GLU A 779 -32.06 -18.90 -55.24
C GLU A 779 -32.55 -17.66 -54.51
N GLU A 780 -33.02 -16.66 -55.25
CA GLU A 780 -33.60 -15.45 -54.67
C GLU A 780 -35.12 -15.61 -54.58
N ILE A 781 -35.66 -15.33 -53.40
CA ILE A 781 -37.09 -15.55 -53.09
C ILE A 781 -37.84 -14.23 -52.86
N GLY A 782 -37.20 -13.09 -53.12
CA GLY A 782 -37.71 -11.74 -52.87
C GLY A 782 -37.33 -11.21 -51.48
N GLY A 783 -37.56 -9.91 -51.24
CA GLY A 783 -37.31 -9.28 -49.93
C GLY A 783 -35.85 -9.31 -49.46
N ASN A 784 -34.88 -9.33 -50.38
CA ASN A 784 -33.45 -9.51 -50.11
C ASN A 784 -33.10 -10.84 -49.42
N LEU A 785 -33.94 -11.87 -49.58
CA LEU A 785 -33.73 -13.20 -49.03
C LEU A 785 -33.21 -14.16 -50.11
N PHE A 786 -32.29 -15.01 -49.68
CA PHE A 786 -31.72 -16.10 -50.44
C PHE A 786 -32.07 -17.44 -49.79
N LYS A 787 -32.34 -18.44 -50.62
CA LYS A 787 -32.61 -19.81 -50.24
C LYS A 787 -31.53 -20.73 -50.78
N VAL A 788 -31.11 -21.70 -49.98
CA VAL A 788 -30.18 -22.73 -50.42
C VAL A 788 -30.83 -23.69 -51.42
N THR A 789 -30.05 -24.07 -52.42
CA THR A 789 -30.40 -25.02 -53.46
C THR A 789 -29.42 -26.18 -53.48
N ALA A 790 -29.67 -27.20 -54.32
CA ALA A 790 -28.71 -28.27 -54.53
C ALA A 790 -27.35 -27.78 -55.07
N ASN A 791 -27.32 -26.67 -55.83
CA ASN A 791 -26.10 -26.14 -56.45
C ASN A 791 -25.35 -25.11 -55.57
N SER A 792 -25.99 -24.57 -54.52
CA SER A 792 -25.32 -23.68 -53.54
C SER A 792 -24.48 -24.45 -52.52
N GLY A 793 -24.85 -25.71 -52.26
CA GLY A 793 -24.36 -26.47 -51.11
C GLY A 793 -25.12 -26.15 -49.82
N ALA A 794 -24.79 -26.87 -48.75
CA ALA A 794 -25.40 -26.70 -47.43
C ALA A 794 -24.94 -25.41 -46.73
N ILE A 795 -25.76 -24.93 -45.81
CA ILE A 795 -25.41 -23.79 -44.93
C ILE A 795 -24.33 -24.24 -43.95
N VAL A 796 -23.21 -23.53 -43.92
CA VAL A 796 -22.19 -23.68 -42.87
C VAL A 796 -22.32 -22.52 -41.92
N VAL A 797 -22.75 -22.81 -40.69
CA VAL A 797 -22.89 -21.83 -39.61
C VAL A 797 -21.55 -21.61 -38.93
N GLY A 798 -21.26 -20.37 -38.53
CA GLY A 798 -20.10 -20.03 -37.71
C GLY A 798 -20.19 -18.62 -37.13
N GLU A 799 -19.12 -18.22 -36.46
CA GLU A 799 -19.02 -16.89 -35.87
C GLU A 799 -18.46 -15.87 -36.87
N ALA A 800 -18.78 -14.59 -36.65
CA ALA A 800 -18.18 -13.47 -37.39
C ALA A 800 -16.66 -13.47 -37.27
N GLY A 801 -15.96 -13.16 -38.36
CA GLY A 801 -14.49 -13.09 -38.41
C GLY A 801 -13.76 -14.44 -38.35
N THR A 802 -14.47 -15.58 -38.33
CA THR A 802 -13.87 -16.91 -38.24
C THR A 802 -14.23 -17.80 -39.44
N GLY A 803 -13.35 -18.75 -39.78
CA GLY A 803 -13.60 -19.72 -40.85
C GLY A 803 -13.80 -19.10 -42.23
N GLY A 804 -13.11 -17.98 -42.53
CA GLY A 804 -13.20 -17.27 -43.81
C GLY A 804 -14.39 -16.31 -43.94
N ARG A 805 -15.22 -16.18 -42.91
CA ARG A 805 -16.32 -15.20 -42.86
C ARG A 805 -15.81 -13.80 -42.53
N GLY A 806 -16.49 -12.78 -43.05
CA GLY A 806 -16.24 -11.38 -42.75
C GLY A 806 -16.58 -10.99 -41.32
N GLU A 807 -16.11 -9.82 -40.91
CA GLU A 807 -16.50 -9.18 -39.65
C GLU A 807 -17.78 -8.36 -39.84
N MET A 808 -18.43 -7.98 -38.74
CA MET A 808 -19.57 -7.07 -38.79
C MET A 808 -19.09 -5.64 -38.63
N LYS A 809 -19.75 -4.72 -39.31
CA LYS A 809 -19.61 -3.29 -39.11
C LYS A 809 -20.89 -2.76 -38.50
N THR A 810 -20.78 -2.27 -37.27
CA THR A 810 -21.90 -1.73 -36.51
C THR A 810 -22.36 -0.36 -37.03
N SER A 811 -23.63 -0.01 -36.76
CA SER A 811 -24.27 1.25 -37.13
C SER A 811 -24.08 1.61 -38.59
N ALA A 812 -24.22 0.61 -39.46
CA ALA A 812 -23.99 0.74 -40.89
C ALA A 812 -24.79 -0.27 -41.70
N LEU A 813 -25.14 0.09 -42.93
CA LEU A 813 -25.84 -0.77 -43.88
C LEU A 813 -25.00 -0.95 -45.16
N GLU A 814 -24.99 -2.18 -45.69
CA GLU A 814 -24.42 -2.48 -47.00
C GLU A 814 -25.41 -2.05 -48.09
N MET A 815 -24.98 -1.16 -49.01
CA MET A 815 -25.78 -0.76 -50.16
C MET A 815 -25.65 -1.76 -51.33
N SER A 816 -26.47 -1.58 -52.35
CA SER A 816 -26.39 -2.35 -53.59
C SER A 816 -25.00 -2.27 -54.24
N ASN A 817 -24.59 -3.34 -54.92
CA ASN A 817 -23.36 -3.34 -55.72
C ASN A 817 -23.59 -2.98 -57.21
N VAL A 818 -24.77 -2.46 -57.54
CA VAL A 818 -25.11 -1.98 -58.89
C VAL A 818 -24.34 -0.70 -59.20
N ASP A 819 -23.59 -0.70 -60.31
CA ASP A 819 -22.99 0.52 -60.87
C ASP A 819 -23.89 1.07 -61.99
N LEU A 820 -24.54 2.19 -61.71
CA LEU A 820 -25.50 2.81 -62.63
C LEU A 820 -24.86 3.19 -63.98
N SER A 821 -23.58 3.56 -64.02
CA SER A 821 -22.90 3.95 -65.26
C SER A 821 -22.79 2.76 -66.22
N ARG A 822 -22.46 1.60 -65.65
CA ARG A 822 -22.40 0.33 -66.39
C ARG A 822 -23.80 -0.08 -66.85
N SER A 823 -24.77 -0.04 -65.95
CA SER A 823 -26.17 -0.38 -66.22
C SER A 823 -26.77 0.42 -67.38
N LEU A 824 -26.58 1.74 -67.38
CA LEU A 824 -27.08 2.62 -68.45
C LEU A 824 -26.38 2.35 -69.79
N THR A 825 -25.08 2.01 -69.76
CA THR A 825 -24.35 1.63 -70.98
C THR A 825 -24.84 0.29 -71.53
N GLU A 826 -25.09 -0.69 -70.66
CA GLU A 826 -25.64 -1.99 -71.05
C GLU A 826 -27.05 -1.84 -71.64
N LEU A 827 -27.91 -0.97 -71.10
CA LEU A 827 -29.20 -0.64 -71.72
C LEU A 827 -29.06 -0.14 -73.16
N ILE A 828 -28.08 0.74 -73.44
CA ILE A 828 -27.82 1.24 -74.79
C ILE A 828 -27.38 0.09 -75.72
N ILE A 829 -26.49 -0.78 -75.24
CA ILE A 829 -26.01 -1.94 -76.02
C ILE A 829 -27.17 -2.88 -76.34
N ILE A 830 -27.99 -3.23 -75.35
CA ILE A 830 -29.12 -4.14 -75.53
C ILE A 830 -30.17 -3.51 -76.45
N GLN A 831 -30.44 -2.21 -76.33
CA GLN A 831 -31.35 -1.48 -77.23
C GLN A 831 -30.87 -1.50 -78.69
N ARG A 832 -29.57 -1.25 -78.93
CA ARG A 832 -28.99 -1.29 -80.28
C ARG A 832 -29.01 -2.72 -80.85
N GLY A 833 -28.70 -3.72 -80.04
CA GLY A 833 -28.78 -5.13 -80.42
C GLY A 833 -30.21 -5.55 -80.79
N TYR A 834 -31.19 -5.15 -79.98
CA TYR A 834 -32.61 -5.38 -80.24
C TYR A 834 -33.07 -4.72 -81.56
N GLN A 835 -32.69 -3.45 -81.80
CA GLN A 835 -32.97 -2.75 -83.05
C GLN A 835 -32.32 -3.43 -84.27
N ALA A 836 -31.10 -3.94 -84.15
CA ALA A 836 -30.42 -4.65 -85.22
C ALA A 836 -31.14 -5.96 -85.58
N ASN A 837 -31.54 -6.75 -84.57
CA ASN A 837 -32.31 -7.99 -84.79
C ASN A 837 -33.70 -7.72 -85.40
N SER A 838 -34.36 -6.63 -84.99
CA SER A 838 -35.61 -6.18 -85.60
C SER A 838 -35.45 -5.87 -87.09
N LYS A 839 -34.33 -5.26 -87.51
CA LYS A 839 -34.01 -5.04 -88.94
C LYS A 839 -33.76 -6.33 -89.71
N THR A 840 -33.14 -7.34 -89.10
CA THR A 840 -32.97 -8.67 -89.72
C THR A 840 -34.31 -9.35 -90.00
N ILE A 841 -35.28 -9.17 -89.10
CA ILE A 841 -36.64 -9.68 -89.28
C ILE A 841 -37.35 -8.92 -90.41
N SER A 842 -37.31 -7.58 -90.41
CA SER A 842 -38.00 -6.78 -91.44
C SER A 842 -37.43 -6.99 -92.85
N THR A 843 -36.11 -7.11 -92.99
CA THR A 843 -35.47 -7.45 -94.27
C THR A 843 -35.80 -8.88 -94.71
N SER A 844 -35.84 -9.85 -93.79
CA SER A 844 -36.28 -11.21 -94.10
C SER A 844 -37.75 -11.23 -94.55
N ASP A 845 -38.62 -10.43 -93.94
CA ASP A 845 -40.04 -10.29 -94.30
C ASP A 845 -40.21 -9.63 -95.68
N GLN A 846 -39.50 -8.54 -95.96
CA GLN A 846 -39.51 -7.89 -97.28
C GLN A 846 -39.06 -8.85 -98.40
N MET A 847 -38.03 -9.67 -98.17
CA MET A 847 -37.63 -10.69 -99.15
C MET A 847 -38.70 -11.77 -99.35
N LEU A 848 -39.40 -12.20 -98.28
CA LEU A 848 -40.51 -13.15 -98.39
C LEU A 848 -41.69 -12.54 -99.17
N GLN A 849 -42.03 -11.27 -98.94
CA GLN A 849 -43.05 -10.55 -99.70
C GLN A 849 -42.66 -10.43 -101.18
N THR A 850 -41.40 -10.10 -101.48
CA THR A 850 -40.90 -10.04 -102.86
C THR A 850 -40.97 -11.42 -103.54
N LEU A 851 -40.68 -12.50 -102.81
CA LEU A 851 -40.79 -13.87 -103.31
C LEU A 851 -42.24 -14.27 -103.61
N ILE A 852 -43.19 -13.82 -102.79
CA ILE A 852 -44.64 -14.02 -103.01
C ILE A 852 -45.09 -13.23 -104.25
N GLN A 853 -44.61 -11.99 -104.41
CA GLN A 853 -44.90 -11.15 -105.58
C GLN A 853 -44.31 -11.70 -106.88
N LEU A 854 -43.18 -12.42 -106.83
CA LEU A 854 -42.55 -13.09 -107.97
C LEU A 854 -43.39 -14.22 -108.59
N LYS A 855 -44.42 -14.69 -107.86
CA LYS A 855 -45.38 -15.71 -108.34
C LYS A 855 -46.60 -15.08 -109.03
N GLN A 856 -46.87 -13.80 -108.78
CA GLN A 856 -47.85 -13.00 -109.53
C GLN A 856 -47.22 -12.53 -110.84
#